data_AF-A0A9P5W4T7-F1
#
_entry.id   AF-A0A9P5W4T7-F1
#
_cell.length_a   1.000
_cell.length_b   1.000
_cell.length_c   1.000
_cell.angle_alpha   90.00
_cell.angle_beta   90.00
_cell.angle_gamma   90.00
#
_symmetry.space_group_name_H-M   'P 1'
#
loop_
_entity.id
_entity.type
_entity.pdbx_description
1 polymer ?
#
loop_
_entity_poly.entity_id
_entity_poly.type
_entity_poly.pdbx_seq_one_letter_code
_entity_poly.pdbx_strand_id
1 'polypeptide(L)'
;MDTYDTSDEHWQQFQVKGSPDSIPILARQDLESGKDVIFWEDVQSHFQNAKGVLNNGTGVLFLVDDRLNNLLPLRIPYHPETVLEVVFSDACCARQDSMTSISVSSFPEEGLTDKDSVDQVTNGFDEHTPPISVATVNVHATNARPSGSSNAQRAMSDGFHMHSGTYQSEVLLNKYMRLQEENQQQHQQMIHMHQQSRQIQQEAYYRTGMIQSDIHTLLTQNYELHEYPIPRLFIILPKPSRFHRDGFKHHHFRLHFLCECGDHTMSEDCVTSPKIHLAEHEGYDLDNPTEFFKKYGAHVLAMMYMFKMGIAADGLVVPPLASFNGDGADLAPKLNGMHDLGQAVEISIAFLEGLKSKGNDGAPISDNVEALDVADLRQLESHLKLKIIKTCVLGKSCVLGNLHRIVTPKGHVKWVCMEHYRIIHKESPVQRLRDILNNTHGSIDEQLGEIRIVLVSGSASSEFFSALSAVQGFQKLIVNLQWDATKSELKEMADAVTQANIMDLTIDGSSLLGRNMDVIHRFNRFDPLLKLRNNERIQTLRLVLFKDLFYRLSHKAFTPALNMRVLKLHSPIDGGHNPWDTNLDNILESCPNIREFGLRIQDQFLIVPAIERILSKLHDLRRLEIYFGEFHTTATVFQGRVHTVEMFLPFTEALAFEGRNHSCYATVLDEDLGLDQAIQILRLYPMLSEIKLGYVYANPNTMIETIANTRDEVAATSLHKVDLMRLHGEAGAPPVGITMDFTDHEGTTLGCSLHINVSSWSGELSPYYDILYSHGSSIKALDARNGCIDDEIARLLEQSTNNNSKLGTLTLDTWTLTNKGLEYMDRVISRSKSLERFVVDQSLNSEEEREKATLLVSQHGKKLTGLLLLGDGSHPMTEWLKTTFPSRAECPRLSDFRLAFNIESNVEDPDAYVQWLTLMVSAPDAATPTAWSPLKRLCLQHNKFGSVDWGSLIEAIDFSALENLDFSGTNFADEQLDLLIKCVVKTHELVPLRTLDLRSSTLSMSVDLAELHSKLDEFREIAPHVTIVGLEAFDIH
;
A
#
# COMPACT_ATOMS: atom_id res chain seq x y z
N MET A 1 15.78 -43.19 25.78
CA MET A 1 14.35 -43.25 26.12
C MET A 1 14.23 -42.60 27.48
N ASP A 2 14.20 -41.28 27.43
CA ASP A 2 14.72 -40.45 28.51
C ASP A 2 13.55 -39.81 29.24
N THR A 3 13.64 -39.74 30.56
CA THR A 3 12.57 -39.18 31.39
C THR A 3 12.55 -37.68 31.19
N TYR A 4 11.62 -37.20 30.36
CA TYR A 4 11.24 -35.80 30.33
C TYR A 4 10.81 -35.38 31.74
N ASP A 5 11.44 -34.33 32.25
CA ASP A 5 11.08 -33.77 33.55
C ASP A 5 9.79 -32.97 33.38
N THR A 6 8.72 -33.37 34.09
CA THR A 6 7.38 -32.80 33.93
C THR A 6 7.11 -31.72 34.98
N SER A 7 8.14 -30.93 35.32
CA SER A 7 8.09 -29.93 36.40
C SER A 7 7.45 -28.60 35.98
N ASP A 8 7.60 -28.23 34.69
CA ASP A 8 7.38 -26.87 34.19
C ASP A 8 6.15 -26.79 33.25
N GLU A 9 5.06 -27.49 33.59
CA GLU A 9 3.78 -27.31 32.90
C GLU A 9 3.12 -25.99 33.32
N HIS A 10 3.11 -25.00 32.44
CA HIS A 10 2.43 -23.71 32.67
C HIS A 10 0.93 -23.79 32.33
N TRP A 11 0.07 -23.30 33.22
CA TRP A 11 -1.39 -23.36 33.06
C TRP A 11 -2.04 -21.97 33.14
N GLN A 12 -2.94 -21.67 32.20
CA GLN A 12 -3.74 -20.45 32.16
C GLN A 12 -5.12 -20.69 32.78
N GLN A 13 -5.55 -19.82 33.70
CA GLN A 13 -6.91 -19.86 34.23
C GLN A 13 -7.88 -19.07 33.32
N PHE A 14 -9.04 -19.67 33.02
CA PHE A 14 -10.13 -19.04 32.28
C PHE A 14 -11.45 -19.13 33.06
N GLN A 15 -12.26 -18.07 33.10
CA GLN A 15 -13.59 -18.08 33.74
C GLN A 15 -14.66 -17.57 32.76
N VAL A 16 -15.92 -17.96 32.96
CA VAL A 16 -17.05 -17.25 32.33
C VAL A 16 -17.23 -15.90 33.04
N LYS A 17 -17.52 -14.82 32.32
CA LYS A 17 -17.70 -13.50 32.93
C LYS A 17 -18.80 -13.53 34.01
N GLY A 18 -18.43 -13.20 35.25
CA GLY A 18 -19.32 -13.28 36.42
C GLY A 18 -19.47 -14.66 37.07
N SER A 19 -18.76 -15.69 36.58
CA SER A 19 -18.60 -16.98 37.25
C SER A 19 -17.47 -16.92 38.29
N PRO A 20 -17.62 -17.55 39.47
CA PRO A 20 -16.51 -17.74 40.42
C PRO A 20 -15.62 -18.94 40.04
N ASP A 21 -16.10 -19.84 39.18
CA ASP A 21 -15.38 -21.05 38.79
C ASP A 21 -14.49 -20.77 37.57
N SER A 22 -13.19 -21.09 37.69
CA SER A 22 -12.19 -21.04 36.61
C SER A 22 -11.71 -22.44 36.20
N ILE A 23 -11.36 -22.57 34.92
CA ILE A 23 -10.84 -23.79 34.30
C ILE A 23 -9.37 -23.55 33.89
N PRO A 24 -8.42 -24.39 34.33
CA PRO A 24 -7.04 -24.34 33.86
C PRO A 24 -6.92 -24.98 32.46
N ILE A 25 -6.22 -24.30 31.54
CA ILE A 25 -5.84 -24.82 30.23
C ILE A 25 -4.31 -24.77 30.09
N LEU A 26 -3.72 -25.86 29.62
CA LEU A 26 -2.26 -26.01 29.48
C LEU A 26 -1.72 -25.06 28.40
N ALA A 27 -0.78 -24.20 28.77
CA ALA A 27 0.01 -23.42 27.83
C ALA A 27 1.04 -24.31 27.14
N ARG A 28 1.32 -24.03 25.87
CA ARG A 28 2.28 -24.79 25.06
C ARG A 28 3.27 -23.83 24.42
N GLN A 29 4.52 -24.26 24.26
CA GLN A 29 5.51 -23.44 23.59
C GLN A 29 5.22 -23.37 22.08
N ASP A 30 5.07 -22.15 21.56
CA ASP A 30 4.90 -21.85 20.15
C ASP A 30 6.22 -22.09 19.38
N LEU A 31 6.15 -22.88 18.30
CA LEU A 31 7.35 -23.30 17.55
C LEU A 31 8.01 -22.17 16.75
N GLU A 32 7.29 -21.08 16.45
CA GLU A 32 7.77 -19.97 15.62
C GLU A 32 8.40 -18.86 16.46
N SER A 33 7.79 -18.53 17.62
CA SER A 33 8.22 -17.45 18.51
C SER A 33 8.93 -17.93 19.79
N GLY A 34 8.88 -19.22 20.11
CA GLY A 34 9.48 -19.81 21.32
C GLY A 34 8.79 -19.43 22.64
N LYS A 35 7.63 -18.76 22.59
CA LYS A 35 6.87 -18.28 23.75
C LYS A 35 5.72 -19.21 24.10
N ASP A 36 5.28 -19.18 25.35
CA ASP A 36 4.08 -19.91 25.76
C ASP A 36 2.80 -19.25 25.23
N VAL A 37 1.91 -20.07 24.68
CA VAL A 37 0.63 -19.67 24.08
C VAL A 37 -0.48 -20.62 24.49
N ILE A 38 -1.72 -20.16 24.40
CA ILE A 38 -2.92 -21.00 24.49
C ILE A 38 -3.54 -21.11 23.10
N PHE A 39 -3.76 -22.34 22.62
CA PHE A 39 -4.46 -22.58 21.36
C PHE A 39 -5.96 -22.33 21.52
N TRP A 40 -6.56 -21.69 20.53
CA TRP A 40 -7.98 -21.30 20.56
C TRP A 40 -8.92 -22.51 20.59
N GLU A 41 -8.51 -23.61 19.95
CA GLU A 41 -9.23 -24.89 19.96
C GLU A 41 -9.31 -25.48 21.38
N ASP A 42 -8.24 -25.34 22.18
CA ASP A 42 -8.25 -25.78 23.59
C ASP A 42 -9.25 -24.95 24.41
N VAL A 43 -9.33 -23.63 24.17
CA VAL A 43 -10.34 -22.75 24.80
C VAL A 43 -11.75 -23.15 24.37
N GLN A 44 -12.00 -23.32 23.07
CA GLN A 44 -13.33 -23.67 22.56
C GLN A 44 -13.79 -25.08 22.96
N SER A 45 -12.86 -26.00 23.25
CA SER A 45 -13.19 -27.35 23.76
C SER A 45 -13.79 -27.31 25.18
N HIS A 46 -13.33 -26.39 26.02
CA HIS A 46 -13.85 -26.17 27.38
C HIS A 46 -15.04 -25.19 27.39
N PHE A 47 -15.00 -24.16 26.54
CA PHE A 47 -15.99 -23.08 26.48
C PHE A 47 -16.64 -23.04 25.09
N GLN A 48 -17.60 -23.94 24.86
CA GLN A 48 -18.31 -24.03 23.58
C GLN A 48 -19.00 -22.70 23.22
N ASN A 49 -18.81 -22.22 21.99
CA ASN A 49 -19.26 -20.92 21.48
C ASN A 49 -18.52 -19.69 22.04
N ALA A 50 -17.34 -19.87 22.64
CA ALA A 50 -16.40 -18.77 22.88
C ALA A 50 -16.04 -18.06 21.56
N LYS A 51 -16.11 -16.73 21.56
CA LYS A 51 -15.73 -15.84 20.45
C LYS A 51 -14.54 -14.93 20.74
N GLY A 52 -14.24 -14.70 22.01
CA GLY A 52 -13.14 -13.85 22.45
C GLY A 52 -12.85 -14.04 23.92
N VAL A 53 -11.77 -13.42 24.39
CA VAL A 53 -11.30 -13.50 25.77
C VAL A 53 -10.89 -12.10 26.24
N LEU A 54 -11.14 -11.79 27.52
CA LEU A 54 -10.76 -10.52 28.15
C LEU A 54 -9.73 -10.75 29.26
N ASN A 55 -8.76 -9.85 29.37
CA ASN A 55 -7.90 -9.67 30.52
C ASN A 55 -8.35 -8.39 31.24
N ASN A 56 -8.93 -8.52 32.45
CA ASN A 56 -9.45 -7.40 33.25
C ASN A 56 -10.40 -6.43 32.48
N GLY A 57 -11.14 -6.95 31.50
CA GLY A 57 -12.06 -6.18 30.66
C GLY A 57 -11.49 -5.75 29.29
N THR A 58 -10.18 -5.77 29.10
CA THR A 58 -9.51 -5.50 27.81
C THR A 58 -9.45 -6.76 26.96
N GLY A 59 -9.72 -6.67 25.66
CA GLY A 59 -9.68 -7.83 24.75
C GLY A 59 -8.28 -8.40 24.57
N VAL A 60 -8.14 -9.72 24.72
CA VAL A 60 -6.92 -10.46 24.36
C VAL A 60 -6.98 -10.78 22.87
N LEU A 61 -6.04 -10.22 22.10
CA LEU A 61 -5.96 -10.42 20.65
C LEU A 61 -5.28 -11.77 20.32
N PHE A 62 -5.61 -12.30 19.14
CA PHE A 62 -4.84 -13.40 18.53
C PHE A 62 -3.44 -12.93 18.14
N LEU A 63 -2.48 -13.84 18.17
CA LEU A 63 -1.15 -13.58 17.64
C LEU A 63 -1.19 -13.52 16.10
N VAL A 64 -0.43 -12.58 15.54
CA VAL A 64 -0.35 -12.32 14.08
C VAL A 64 1.09 -12.48 13.56
N ASP A 65 1.22 -12.73 12.26
CA ASP A 65 2.51 -12.70 11.55
C ASP A 65 3.01 -11.27 11.28
N ASP A 66 4.23 -11.13 10.73
CA ASP A 66 4.80 -9.85 10.29
C ASP A 66 4.00 -9.13 9.18
N ARG A 67 2.96 -9.78 8.65
CA ARG A 67 2.04 -9.26 7.62
C ARG A 67 0.63 -8.98 8.18
N LEU A 68 0.45 -9.06 9.51
CA LEU A 68 -0.79 -8.84 10.25
C LEU A 68 -1.90 -9.89 10.00
N ASN A 69 -1.57 -11.07 9.47
CA ASN A 69 -2.49 -12.21 9.40
C ASN A 69 -2.51 -12.95 10.74
N ASN A 70 -3.68 -13.38 11.22
CA ASN A 70 -3.77 -14.27 12.38
C ASN A 70 -2.96 -15.55 12.14
N LEU A 71 -2.07 -15.91 13.07
CA LEU A 71 -1.30 -17.15 12.99
C LEU A 71 -2.24 -18.36 13.09
N LEU A 72 -2.00 -19.38 12.26
CA LEU A 72 -2.77 -20.62 12.23
C LEU A 72 -1.94 -21.80 12.76
N PRO A 73 -2.52 -22.73 13.55
CA PRO A 73 -3.84 -22.64 14.19
C PRO A 73 -3.90 -21.46 15.17
N LEU A 74 -5.11 -20.92 15.36
CA LEU A 74 -5.36 -19.70 16.14
C LEU A 74 -4.87 -19.85 17.59
N ARG A 75 -4.20 -18.82 18.10
CA ARG A 75 -3.59 -18.83 19.43
C ARG A 75 -3.46 -17.44 20.03
N ILE A 76 -3.54 -17.37 21.36
CA ILE A 76 -3.42 -16.16 22.18
C ILE A 76 -2.18 -16.27 23.09
N PRO A 77 -1.53 -15.15 23.48
CA PRO A 77 -0.38 -15.20 24.38
C PRO A 77 -0.74 -15.71 25.77
N TYR A 78 0.20 -16.38 26.43
CA TYR A 78 0.08 -16.75 27.84
C TYR A 78 0.18 -15.52 28.76
N HIS A 79 -0.74 -15.43 29.72
CA HIS A 79 -0.85 -14.38 30.74
C HIS A 79 -0.74 -15.01 32.14
N PRO A 80 0.50 -15.22 32.66
CA PRO A 80 0.70 -15.84 33.98
C PRO A 80 -0.03 -15.10 35.10
N GLU A 81 -0.39 -15.84 36.15
CA GLU A 81 -1.11 -15.38 37.36
C GLU A 81 -2.47 -14.70 37.12
N THR A 82 -2.94 -14.66 35.87
CA THR A 82 -4.18 -13.97 35.46
C THR A 82 -5.32 -14.96 35.23
N VAL A 83 -6.54 -14.61 35.64
CA VAL A 83 -7.76 -15.31 35.20
C VAL A 83 -8.37 -14.52 34.05
N LEU A 84 -8.55 -15.18 32.90
CA LEU A 84 -9.05 -14.57 31.67
C LEU A 84 -10.56 -14.82 31.51
N GLU A 85 -11.36 -13.79 31.19
CA GLU A 85 -12.81 -13.94 31.04
C GLU A 85 -13.19 -14.34 29.62
N VAL A 86 -13.93 -15.44 29.46
CA VAL A 86 -14.39 -15.94 28.15
C VAL A 86 -15.70 -15.25 27.75
N VAL A 87 -15.74 -14.76 26.51
CA VAL A 87 -16.89 -14.07 25.90
C VAL A 87 -17.59 -14.99 24.90
N PHE A 88 -18.89 -15.19 25.08
CA PHE A 88 -19.74 -16.03 24.24
C PHE A 88 -20.52 -15.19 23.21
N SER A 89 -21.19 -15.85 22.27
CA SER A 89 -22.23 -15.18 21.46
C SER A 89 -23.59 -15.24 22.15
N ASP A 90 -24.26 -14.10 22.25
CA ASP A 90 -25.66 -13.98 22.70
C ASP A 90 -26.64 -14.57 21.66
N ALA A 91 -26.68 -15.90 21.58
CA ALA A 91 -27.46 -16.65 20.60
C ALA A 91 -28.28 -17.80 21.21
N CYS A 92 -28.43 -17.88 22.54
CA CYS A 92 -29.28 -18.87 23.21
C CYS A 92 -29.77 -18.47 24.63
N CYS A 93 -30.52 -17.37 24.75
CA CYS A 93 -31.25 -17.03 25.99
C CYS A 93 -32.70 -16.61 25.71
N ALA A 94 -33.50 -17.54 25.18
CA ALA A 94 -34.91 -17.33 24.84
C ALA A 94 -35.84 -18.29 25.57
N ARG A 95 -36.11 -18.04 26.86
CA ARG A 95 -37.34 -18.49 27.54
C ARG A 95 -37.60 -17.82 28.91
N GLN A 96 -38.86 -17.39 29.08
CA GLN A 96 -39.77 -17.65 30.22
C GLN A 96 -39.17 -17.90 31.63
N ASP A 97 -39.69 -17.31 32.72
CA ASP A 97 -41.00 -16.65 32.88
C ASP A 97 -41.09 -15.78 34.16
N SER A 98 -42.26 -15.16 34.35
CA SER A 98 -42.81 -14.66 35.64
C SER A 98 -42.50 -13.22 36.08
N MET A 99 -43.58 -12.49 36.38
CA MET A 99 -43.55 -11.20 37.10
C MET A 99 -43.31 -11.39 38.59
N THR A 100 -42.65 -10.42 39.24
CA THR A 100 -43.15 -9.89 40.53
C THR A 100 -42.70 -8.45 40.73
N SER A 101 -43.62 -7.58 41.13
CA SER A 101 -43.32 -6.23 41.57
C SER A 101 -43.01 -6.20 43.07
N ILE A 102 -42.15 -5.27 43.51
CA ILE A 102 -42.21 -4.68 44.85
C ILE A 102 -41.41 -3.36 44.94
N SER A 103 -41.71 -2.58 45.97
CA SER A 103 -41.44 -1.16 46.22
C SER A 103 -40.00 -0.64 46.06
N VAL A 104 -39.91 0.61 45.58
CA VAL A 104 -38.84 1.57 45.91
C VAL A 104 -38.80 1.83 47.42
N SER A 105 -37.60 1.94 48.01
CA SER A 105 -37.40 2.43 49.38
C SER A 105 -36.25 3.45 49.44
N SER A 106 -36.56 4.68 49.85
CA SER A 106 -35.60 5.78 50.05
C SER A 106 -34.91 5.71 51.42
N PHE A 107 -33.63 6.11 51.48
CA PHE A 107 -32.89 6.47 52.71
C PHE A 107 -31.77 7.50 52.37
N PRO A 108 -31.16 8.21 53.34
CA PRO A 108 -31.30 9.67 53.34
C PRO A 108 -29.99 10.48 53.25
N GLU A 109 -30.13 11.80 53.34
CA GLU A 109 -29.06 12.78 53.59
C GLU A 109 -28.52 12.73 55.04
N GLU A 110 -27.58 13.64 55.34
CA GLU A 110 -26.83 13.84 56.60
C GLU A 110 -25.69 12.82 56.89
N GLY A 111 -24.50 13.25 57.34
CA GLY A 111 -24.05 14.63 57.57
C GLY A 111 -22.59 14.79 58.00
N LEU A 112 -22.13 16.04 57.92
CA LEU A 112 -20.82 16.60 58.30
C LEU A 112 -20.10 15.98 59.51
N THR A 113 -18.77 15.89 59.45
CA THR A 113 -17.87 16.50 60.46
C THR A 113 -16.42 16.61 59.99
N ASP A 114 -15.81 17.78 60.17
CA ASP A 114 -14.36 18.02 59.99
C ASP A 114 -13.53 17.33 61.09
N LYS A 115 -12.21 17.14 60.85
CA LYS A 115 -11.18 18.01 61.48
C LYS A 115 -9.71 17.71 61.17
N ASP A 116 -8.94 18.80 61.15
CA ASP A 116 -7.54 18.98 61.59
C ASP A 116 -6.42 18.18 60.85
N SER A 117 -5.24 18.73 60.51
CA SER A 117 -4.70 20.10 60.65
C SER A 117 -3.33 20.30 59.96
N VAL A 118 -3.05 21.49 59.40
CA VAL A 118 -1.82 22.37 59.57
C VAL A 118 -0.43 21.78 59.17
N ASP A 119 0.57 22.47 58.59
CA ASP A 119 0.96 23.89 58.34
C ASP A 119 0.91 24.28 56.83
N GLN A 120 0.81 25.53 56.33
CA GLN A 120 1.51 26.83 56.56
C GLN A 120 3.00 26.84 56.10
N VAL A 121 3.62 27.88 55.50
CA VAL A 121 3.35 29.35 55.38
C VAL A 121 4.24 29.90 54.21
N THR A 122 4.06 30.99 53.41
CA THR A 122 2.99 31.94 52.99
C THR A 122 3.52 32.89 51.86
N ASN A 123 2.61 33.52 51.07
CA ASN A 123 2.76 34.77 50.27
C ASN A 123 3.47 34.74 48.88
N GLY A 124 3.02 35.50 47.86
CA GLY A 124 1.76 36.29 47.73
C GLY A 124 1.75 37.36 46.61
N PHE A 125 0.53 37.82 46.24
CA PHE A 125 0.19 38.86 45.24
C PHE A 125 0.52 38.54 43.76
N ASP A 126 -0.24 39.00 42.75
CA ASP A 126 -1.40 39.92 42.72
C ASP A 126 -2.46 39.46 41.69
N GLU A 127 -3.73 39.84 41.85
CA GLU A 127 -4.85 39.31 41.04
C GLU A 127 -5.75 40.41 40.45
N HIS A 128 -5.81 40.53 39.12
CA HIS A 128 -6.65 41.50 38.39
C HIS A 128 -7.30 40.87 37.14
N THR A 129 -8.56 40.44 37.27
CA THR A 129 -9.41 39.99 36.16
C THR A 129 -10.74 40.77 36.14
N PRO A 130 -11.20 41.29 34.98
CA PRO A 130 -12.44 42.05 34.88
C PRO A 130 -13.68 41.13 34.67
N PRO A 131 -14.87 41.54 35.13
CA PRO A 131 -16.10 40.75 34.95
C PRO A 131 -16.70 40.90 33.54
N ILE A 132 -17.13 39.80 32.94
CA ILE A 132 -17.90 39.80 31.68
C ILE A 132 -19.39 39.88 31.99
N SER A 133 -20.05 40.97 31.58
CA SER A 133 -21.49 41.17 31.71
C SER A 133 -22.28 40.38 30.68
N VAL A 134 -23.27 39.60 31.12
CA VAL A 134 -24.26 38.97 30.23
C VAL A 134 -25.32 40.02 29.84
N ALA A 135 -25.22 40.54 28.62
CA ALA A 135 -26.17 41.54 28.09
C ALA A 135 -27.47 40.86 27.61
N THR A 136 -28.62 41.29 28.15
CA THR A 136 -29.94 40.77 27.74
C THR A 136 -30.43 41.48 26.48
N VAL A 137 -30.51 40.77 25.35
CA VAL A 137 -31.00 41.34 24.07
C VAL A 137 -32.53 41.29 24.01
N ASN A 138 -33.16 42.47 24.07
CA ASN A 138 -34.58 42.63 23.80
C ASN A 138 -34.87 42.59 22.29
N VAL A 139 -35.64 41.62 21.82
CA VAL A 139 -36.16 41.60 20.44
C VAL A 139 -37.54 42.26 20.41
N HIS A 140 -37.64 43.43 19.78
CA HIS A 140 -38.93 43.97 19.35
C HIS A 140 -39.35 43.32 18.02
N ALA A 141 -40.50 42.66 18.00
CA ALA A 141 -41.19 42.28 16.79
C ALA A 141 -42.68 42.65 16.91
N THR A 142 -43.06 43.75 16.28
CA THR A 142 -44.46 44.19 16.16
C THR A 142 -45.26 43.23 15.28
N ASN A 143 -46.53 43.01 15.58
CA ASN A 143 -47.49 42.70 14.51
C ASN A 143 -48.89 43.28 14.77
N ALA A 144 -49.63 43.51 13.69
CA ALA A 144 -50.71 44.49 13.65
C ALA A 144 -52.12 43.93 13.95
N ARG A 145 -53.03 44.84 14.32
CA ARG A 145 -54.48 44.59 14.38
C ARG A 145 -55.05 44.31 12.99
N PRO A 146 -56.14 43.52 12.93
CA PRO A 146 -57.36 43.94 12.23
C PRO A 146 -58.47 44.28 13.24
N SER A 147 -59.09 45.46 13.09
CA SER A 147 -60.25 45.89 13.90
C SER A 147 -61.54 45.78 13.09
N GLY A 148 -62.62 45.20 13.64
CA GLY A 148 -63.76 44.74 12.82
C GLY A 148 -65.16 44.62 13.43
N SER A 149 -65.56 45.48 14.40
CA SER A 149 -66.98 45.60 14.87
C SER A 149 -67.52 44.39 15.69
N SER A 150 -68.67 44.43 16.38
CA SER A 150 -69.41 45.54 17.03
C SER A 150 -70.47 45.02 18.04
N ASN A 151 -70.86 45.90 18.98
CA ASN A 151 -72.19 46.02 19.65
C ASN A 151 -72.96 44.78 20.14
N ALA A 152 -72.92 44.52 21.47
CA ALA A 152 -74.11 44.38 22.36
C ALA A 152 -73.63 44.13 23.82
N GLN A 153 -73.60 45.12 24.73
CA GLN A 153 -74.73 45.70 25.47
C GLN A 153 -75.27 44.79 26.61
N ARG A 154 -74.75 44.99 27.83
CA ARG A 154 -75.33 44.51 29.10
C ARG A 154 -76.29 45.58 29.66
N ALA A 155 -77.53 45.21 29.98
CA ALA A 155 -78.35 45.90 30.99
C ALA A 155 -79.58 45.07 31.40
N MET A 156 -79.79 44.93 32.72
CA MET A 156 -81.03 44.50 33.41
C MET A 156 -81.52 43.06 33.13
N SER A 157 -82.20 42.29 33.98
CA SER A 157 -82.81 42.39 35.34
C SER A 157 -84.30 41.99 35.26
N ASP A 158 -84.74 41.22 36.25
CA ASP A 158 -86.14 40.90 36.62
C ASP A 158 -86.97 39.97 35.70
N GLY A 159 -87.85 39.17 36.33
CA GLY A 159 -89.04 38.61 35.67
C GLY A 159 -89.27 37.10 35.79
N PHE A 160 -90.24 36.71 36.62
CA PHE A 160 -90.94 35.41 36.67
C PHE A 160 -91.28 34.85 35.25
N HIS A 161 -91.27 33.53 34.96
CA HIS A 161 -92.22 32.54 35.51
C HIS A 161 -91.86 31.05 35.25
N MET A 162 -92.29 30.20 36.18
CA MET A 162 -92.71 28.77 36.11
C MET A 162 -92.29 27.80 34.97
N HIS A 163 -91.80 26.64 35.41
CA HIS A 163 -92.15 25.28 34.93
C HIS A 163 -91.96 24.90 33.44
N SER A 164 -90.72 24.82 32.98
CA SER A 164 -90.19 23.65 32.23
C SER A 164 -88.68 23.79 32.11
N GLY A 165 -87.87 22.80 32.53
CA GLY A 165 -86.40 23.00 32.48
C GLY A 165 -85.45 21.98 33.10
N THR A 166 -85.90 20.86 33.69
CA THR A 166 -84.99 19.84 34.26
C THR A 166 -83.95 19.33 33.22
N TYR A 167 -84.39 19.10 31.99
CA TYR A 167 -83.51 18.74 30.86
C TYR A 167 -82.46 19.80 30.47
N GLN A 168 -82.71 21.09 30.73
CA GLN A 168 -81.83 22.15 30.24
C GLN A 168 -80.62 22.39 31.18
N SER A 169 -80.82 22.22 32.49
CA SER A 169 -79.72 22.31 33.47
C SER A 169 -78.75 21.15 33.34
N GLU A 170 -79.25 19.95 33.04
CA GLU A 170 -78.44 18.74 32.84
C GLU A 170 -77.56 18.82 31.59
N VAL A 171 -78.07 19.38 30.48
CA VAL A 171 -77.26 19.66 29.28
C VAL A 171 -76.15 20.69 29.55
N LEU A 172 -76.44 21.71 30.37
CA LEU A 172 -75.45 22.73 30.75
C LEU A 172 -74.34 22.15 31.66
N LEU A 173 -74.70 21.31 32.63
CA LEU A 173 -73.75 20.62 33.50
C LEU A 173 -72.88 19.64 32.70
N ASN A 174 -73.47 18.83 31.81
CA ASN A 174 -72.72 17.94 30.92
C ASN A 174 -71.76 18.70 29.99
N LYS A 175 -72.14 19.90 29.52
CA LYS A 175 -71.23 20.75 28.74
C LYS A 175 -70.07 21.29 29.58
N TYR A 176 -70.31 21.65 30.84
CA TYR A 176 -69.26 22.09 31.76
C TYR A 176 -68.27 20.96 32.08
N MET A 177 -68.79 19.75 32.38
CA MET A 177 -67.96 18.55 32.62
C MET A 177 -67.03 18.25 31.44
N ARG A 178 -67.56 18.23 30.20
CA ARG A 178 -66.72 18.04 29.00
C ARG A 178 -65.64 19.11 28.83
N LEU A 179 -65.97 20.38 29.04
CA LEU A 179 -64.98 21.47 29.01
C LEU A 179 -63.90 21.33 30.09
N GLN A 180 -64.23 20.74 31.24
CA GLN A 180 -63.28 20.45 32.31
C GLN A 180 -62.40 19.23 31.95
N GLU A 181 -62.98 18.18 31.38
CA GLU A 181 -62.27 17.00 30.84
C GLU A 181 -61.31 17.40 29.69
N GLU A 182 -61.77 18.21 28.74
CA GLU A 182 -60.96 18.76 27.64
C GLU A 182 -59.76 19.58 28.16
N ASN A 183 -59.97 20.44 29.17
CA ASN A 183 -58.87 21.18 29.80
C ASN A 183 -57.89 20.26 30.54
N GLN A 184 -58.39 19.22 31.23
CA GLN A 184 -57.52 18.23 31.89
C GLN A 184 -56.70 17.42 30.88
N GLN A 185 -57.28 17.02 29.76
CA GLN A 185 -56.57 16.35 28.66
C GLN A 185 -55.50 17.25 28.04
N GLN A 186 -55.81 18.52 27.76
CA GLN A 186 -54.82 19.50 27.27
C GLN A 186 -53.68 19.73 28.27
N HIS A 187 -53.98 19.78 29.57
CA HIS A 187 -52.97 19.93 30.61
C HIS A 187 -52.07 18.68 30.74
N GLN A 188 -52.64 17.47 30.67
CA GLN A 188 -51.88 16.22 30.63
C GLN A 188 -50.99 16.13 29.38
N GLN A 189 -51.51 16.52 28.21
CA GLN A 189 -50.74 16.57 26.97
C GLN A 189 -49.57 17.58 27.06
N MET A 190 -49.80 18.74 27.69
CA MET A 190 -48.74 19.73 27.95
C MET A 190 -47.65 19.21 28.88
N ILE A 191 -48.02 18.51 29.96
CA ILE A 191 -47.06 17.86 30.87
C ILE A 191 -46.24 16.79 30.12
N HIS A 192 -46.90 15.95 29.32
CA HIS A 192 -46.22 14.92 28.52
C HIS A 192 -45.22 15.53 27.53
N MET A 193 -45.63 16.54 26.75
CA MET A 193 -44.70 17.23 25.83
C MET A 193 -43.54 17.91 26.57
N HIS A 194 -43.77 18.46 27.77
CA HIS A 194 -42.70 19.08 28.55
C HIS A 194 -41.72 18.04 29.11
N GLN A 195 -42.20 16.88 29.57
CA GLN A 195 -41.35 15.76 29.99
C GLN A 195 -40.52 15.21 28.81
N GLN A 196 -41.16 14.96 27.68
CA GLN A 196 -40.50 14.51 26.44
C GLN A 196 -39.45 15.53 25.97
N SER A 197 -39.74 16.83 26.02
CA SER A 197 -38.79 17.89 25.66
C SER A 197 -37.56 17.92 26.58
N ARG A 198 -37.73 17.69 27.89
CA ARG A 198 -36.59 17.56 28.83
C ARG A 198 -35.74 16.33 28.54
N GLN A 199 -36.36 15.19 28.21
CA GLN A 199 -35.63 13.96 27.86
C GLN A 199 -34.78 14.18 26.60
N ILE A 200 -35.36 14.76 25.54
CA ILE A 200 -34.63 15.11 24.31
C ILE A 200 -33.48 16.08 24.59
N GLN A 201 -33.66 17.07 25.48
CA GLN A 201 -32.59 17.97 25.89
C GLN A 201 -31.47 17.24 26.65
N GLN A 202 -31.82 16.38 27.62
CA GLN A 202 -30.83 15.61 28.39
C GLN A 202 -30.04 14.65 27.51
N GLU A 203 -30.69 13.97 26.56
CA GLU A 203 -30.03 13.11 25.59
C GLU A 203 -29.09 13.91 24.66
N ALA A 204 -29.52 15.07 24.18
CA ALA A 204 -28.68 15.96 23.37
C ALA A 204 -27.44 16.43 24.14
N TYR A 205 -27.59 16.89 25.40
CA TYR A 205 -26.46 17.27 26.24
C TYR A 205 -25.50 16.10 26.48
N TYR A 206 -26.01 14.90 26.74
CA TYR A 206 -25.17 13.71 26.96
C TYR A 206 -24.38 13.32 25.70
N ARG A 207 -25.04 13.28 24.53
CA ARG A 207 -24.39 13.05 23.23
C ARG A 207 -23.30 14.10 22.95
N THR A 208 -23.58 15.39 23.17
CA THR A 208 -22.58 16.46 23.01
C THR A 208 -21.38 16.29 23.95
N GLY A 209 -21.61 15.87 25.20
CA GLY A 209 -20.53 15.61 26.16
C GLY A 209 -19.59 14.48 25.73
N MET A 210 -20.15 13.36 25.25
CA MET A 210 -19.34 12.26 24.67
C MET A 210 -18.54 12.74 23.46
N ILE A 211 -19.20 13.36 22.49
CA ILE A 211 -18.57 13.89 21.27
C ILE A 211 -17.40 14.84 21.62
N GLN A 212 -17.58 15.73 22.61
CA GLN A 212 -16.50 16.62 23.07
C GLN A 212 -15.32 15.86 23.72
N SER A 213 -15.59 14.78 24.46
CA SER A 213 -14.54 13.92 25.06
C SER A 213 -13.75 13.16 24.00
N ASP A 214 -14.44 12.59 23.01
CA ASP A 214 -13.82 11.86 21.89
C ASP A 214 -12.91 12.80 21.08
N ILE A 215 -13.41 14.00 20.76
CA ILE A 215 -12.66 15.02 20.02
C ILE A 215 -11.48 15.56 20.83
N HIS A 216 -11.65 15.79 22.14
CA HIS A 216 -10.54 16.19 23.01
C HIS A 216 -9.42 15.15 22.99
N THR A 217 -9.77 13.86 23.02
CA THR A 217 -8.83 12.74 22.91
C THR A 217 -8.10 12.75 21.57
N LEU A 218 -8.83 12.90 20.44
CA LEU A 218 -8.23 12.97 19.11
C LEU A 218 -7.29 14.17 18.92
N LEU A 219 -7.62 15.34 19.48
CA LEU A 219 -6.79 16.55 19.34
C LEU A 219 -5.52 16.49 20.22
N THR A 220 -5.65 15.99 21.46
CA THR A 220 -4.55 15.93 22.46
C THR A 220 -3.57 14.78 22.25
N GLN A 221 -3.93 13.76 21.45
CA GLN A 221 -2.96 12.80 20.92
C GLN A 221 -1.77 13.56 20.29
N ASN A 222 -0.56 13.25 20.75
CA ASN A 222 0.68 13.77 20.20
C ASN A 222 1.58 12.59 19.86
N TYR A 223 1.97 12.52 18.60
CA TYR A 223 2.62 11.36 18.00
C TYR A 223 4.09 11.62 17.69
N GLU A 224 4.90 10.56 17.64
CA GLU A 224 6.33 10.69 17.37
C GLU A 224 6.64 10.95 15.89
N LEU A 225 7.77 11.62 15.66
CA LEU A 225 8.19 12.13 14.36
C LEU A 225 8.18 11.09 13.23
N HIS A 226 8.53 9.86 13.55
CA HIS A 226 8.78 8.80 12.57
C HIS A 226 7.53 8.04 12.13
N GLU A 227 6.36 8.37 12.68
CA GLU A 227 5.21 7.46 12.63
C GLU A 227 4.17 7.80 11.54
N TYR A 228 4.13 9.06 11.08
CA TYR A 228 3.04 9.62 10.27
C TYR A 228 3.52 10.26 8.96
N PRO A 229 3.37 9.55 7.82
CA PRO A 229 3.58 10.12 6.47
C PRO A 229 2.39 10.92 5.94
N ILE A 230 1.25 10.92 6.64
CA ILE A 230 -0.06 11.41 6.19
C ILE A 230 -0.73 12.28 7.28
N PRO A 231 -1.49 13.34 6.93
CA PRO A 231 -2.21 14.15 7.92
C PRO A 231 -3.33 13.35 8.60
N ARG A 232 -3.40 13.44 9.94
CA ARG A 232 -4.37 12.69 10.76
C ARG A 232 -5.73 13.34 10.90
N LEU A 233 -5.84 14.66 10.66
CA LEU A 233 -7.11 15.38 10.75
C LEU A 233 -7.74 15.47 9.36
N PHE A 234 -8.88 14.79 9.16
CA PHE A 234 -9.60 14.80 7.90
C PHE A 234 -11.12 14.71 8.09
N ILE A 235 -11.85 15.12 7.05
CA ILE A 235 -13.31 15.07 6.93
C ILE A 235 -13.69 14.50 5.56
N ILE A 236 -14.92 13.99 5.38
CA ILE A 236 -15.43 13.56 4.07
C ILE A 236 -16.45 14.57 3.54
N LEU A 237 -16.38 15.01 2.29
CA LEU A 237 -17.38 15.91 1.72
C LEU A 237 -18.02 15.28 0.48
N PRO A 238 -19.34 15.48 0.24
CA PRO A 238 -19.99 15.02 -0.97
C PRO A 238 -19.41 15.73 -2.21
N LYS A 239 -19.22 14.99 -3.30
CA LYS A 239 -18.80 15.53 -4.59
C LYS A 239 -19.84 16.53 -5.11
N PRO A 240 -19.43 17.73 -5.57
CA PRO A 240 -20.37 18.81 -5.92
C PRO A 240 -21.25 18.51 -7.15
N SER A 241 -20.88 17.54 -7.98
CA SER A 241 -21.42 17.36 -9.34
C SER A 241 -22.69 16.51 -9.48
N ARG A 242 -23.16 15.80 -8.43
CA ARG A 242 -24.27 14.82 -8.56
C ARG A 242 -25.29 14.82 -7.40
N PHE A 243 -25.81 15.99 -6.98
CA PHE A 243 -26.95 16.08 -6.05
C PHE A 243 -28.32 15.72 -6.68
N HIS A 244 -28.42 14.54 -7.31
CA HIS A 244 -29.69 13.98 -7.78
C HIS A 244 -30.43 13.23 -6.66
N ARG A 245 -31.75 13.05 -6.79
CA ARG A 245 -32.63 12.58 -5.71
C ARG A 245 -32.52 11.08 -5.39
N ASP A 246 -31.79 10.30 -6.19
CA ASP A 246 -31.93 8.84 -6.24
C ASP A 246 -31.10 8.07 -5.19
N GLY A 247 -30.60 8.79 -4.17
CA GLY A 247 -29.96 8.23 -2.97
C GLY A 247 -28.44 8.23 -2.99
N PHE A 248 -27.84 8.46 -1.82
CA PHE A 248 -26.39 8.54 -1.65
C PHE A 248 -25.72 7.15 -1.75
N LYS A 249 -25.22 6.79 -2.95
CA LYS A 249 -24.23 5.70 -3.11
C LYS A 249 -22.88 6.11 -2.48
N HIS A 250 -22.11 5.15 -1.98
CA HIS A 250 -20.84 5.36 -1.26
C HIS A 250 -19.73 6.09 -2.05
N HIS A 251 -19.74 6.05 -3.39
CA HIS A 251 -18.69 6.64 -4.25
C HIS A 251 -18.79 8.17 -4.42
N HIS A 252 -19.77 8.82 -3.78
CA HIS A 252 -19.99 10.27 -3.88
C HIS A 252 -19.20 11.10 -2.86
N PHE A 253 -18.25 10.53 -2.12
CA PHE A 253 -17.48 11.26 -1.10
C PHE A 253 -16.00 11.43 -1.48
N ARG A 254 -15.42 12.56 -1.06
CA ARG A 254 -13.98 12.86 -1.10
C ARG A 254 -13.46 13.12 0.32
N LEU A 255 -12.26 12.66 0.63
CA LEU A 255 -11.54 12.98 1.86
C LEU A 255 -10.83 14.33 1.71
N HIS A 256 -11.08 15.26 2.63
CA HIS A 256 -10.37 16.52 2.73
C HIS A 256 -9.61 16.60 4.06
N PHE A 257 -8.29 16.73 4.00
CA PHE A 257 -7.45 17.00 5.17
C PHE A 257 -7.64 18.42 5.72
N LEU A 258 -7.45 18.56 7.04
CA LEU A 258 -7.46 19.83 7.78
C LEU A 258 -6.02 20.28 8.11
N CYS A 259 -5.85 21.58 8.24
CA CYS A 259 -4.64 22.23 8.75
C CYS A 259 -4.61 22.12 10.28
N GLU A 260 -3.61 21.43 10.84
CA GLU A 260 -3.38 21.24 12.29
C GLU A 260 -2.76 22.47 12.98
N CYS A 261 -3.15 23.68 12.58
CA CYS A 261 -2.67 24.90 13.20
C CYS A 261 -3.42 25.21 14.51
N GLY A 262 -2.66 25.64 15.51
CA GLY A 262 -3.13 26.14 16.80
C GLY A 262 -1.99 26.86 17.52
N ASP A 263 -2.23 27.26 18.76
CA ASP A 263 -1.28 28.08 19.54
C ASP A 263 0.09 27.39 19.67
N HIS A 264 0.09 26.05 19.75
CA HIS A 264 1.29 25.21 19.81
C HIS A 264 2.09 25.12 18.50
N THR A 265 1.62 25.72 17.40
CA THR A 265 2.32 25.77 16.10
C THR A 265 2.90 27.13 15.75
N MET A 266 2.44 28.21 16.40
CA MET A 266 2.81 29.59 16.04
C MET A 266 3.88 30.18 16.97
N SER A 267 4.55 31.24 16.51
CA SER A 267 5.28 32.16 17.38
C SER A 267 4.28 33.01 18.17
N GLU A 268 4.67 33.47 19.36
CA GLU A 268 3.95 34.51 20.12
C GLU A 268 3.79 35.82 19.32
N ASP A 269 4.62 36.03 18.29
CA ASP A 269 4.53 37.14 17.32
C ASP A 269 3.28 37.09 16.39
N CYS A 270 2.53 35.98 16.35
CA CYS A 270 1.53 35.74 15.32
C CYS A 270 0.24 36.54 15.53
N VAL A 271 -0.01 37.52 14.65
CA VAL A 271 -1.17 38.43 14.74
C VAL A 271 -2.50 37.72 14.48
N THR A 272 -2.49 36.62 13.71
CA THR A 272 -3.67 35.80 13.43
C THR A 272 -3.80 34.67 14.44
N SER A 273 -4.93 34.61 15.17
CA SER A 273 -5.26 33.48 16.05
C SER A 273 -5.30 32.18 15.23
N PRO A 274 -4.39 31.21 15.46
CA PRO A 274 -4.33 30.00 14.66
C PRO A 274 -5.55 29.10 14.92
N LYS A 275 -6.21 28.68 13.84
CA LYS A 275 -7.49 27.97 13.88
C LYS A 275 -7.51 26.86 12.84
N ILE A 276 -7.80 25.64 13.29
CA ILE A 276 -7.94 24.46 12.42
C ILE A 276 -8.96 24.78 11.33
N HIS A 277 -8.56 24.57 10.08
CA HIS A 277 -9.38 24.87 8.90
C HIS A 277 -9.18 23.83 7.79
N LEU A 278 -10.07 23.83 6.82
CA LEU A 278 -9.96 22.99 5.62
C LEU A 278 -8.74 23.41 4.80
N ALA A 279 -7.83 22.49 4.51
CA ALA A 279 -6.68 22.80 3.67
C ALA A 279 -7.11 23.04 2.21
N GLU A 280 -6.37 23.89 1.49
CA GLU A 280 -6.70 24.24 0.10
C GLU A 280 -6.32 23.11 -0.88
N HIS A 281 -7.22 22.14 -1.07
CA HIS A 281 -7.10 21.10 -2.10
C HIS A 281 -8.47 20.54 -2.50
N GLU A 282 -8.51 19.86 -3.65
CA GLU A 282 -9.76 19.38 -4.28
C GLU A 282 -10.44 18.20 -3.56
N GLY A 283 -9.77 17.58 -2.59
CA GLY A 283 -10.22 16.37 -1.91
C GLY A 283 -9.89 15.08 -2.67
N TYR A 284 -9.56 14.03 -1.92
CA TYR A 284 -9.16 12.73 -2.43
C TYR A 284 -10.36 11.80 -2.61
N ASP A 285 -10.53 11.26 -3.81
CA ASP A 285 -11.51 10.19 -4.05
C ASP A 285 -11.18 8.96 -3.18
N LEU A 286 -12.19 8.40 -2.50
CA LEU A 286 -12.03 7.20 -1.70
C LEU A 286 -11.96 5.94 -2.58
N ASP A 287 -11.03 5.04 -2.28
CA ASP A 287 -11.05 3.67 -2.77
C ASP A 287 -11.65 2.74 -1.71
N ASN A 288 -12.41 1.74 -2.18
CA ASN A 288 -13.22 0.86 -1.34
C ASN A 288 -13.97 1.59 -0.19
N PRO A 289 -14.81 2.61 -0.50
CA PRO A 289 -15.37 3.51 0.52
C PRO A 289 -16.20 2.79 1.60
N THR A 290 -16.78 1.62 1.31
CA THR A 290 -17.45 0.77 2.30
C THR A 290 -16.51 0.29 3.41
N GLU A 291 -15.28 -0.10 3.06
CA GLU A 291 -14.26 -0.52 4.03
C GLU A 291 -13.70 0.69 4.78
N PHE A 292 -13.48 1.80 4.09
CA PHE A 292 -13.12 3.08 4.70
C PHE A 292 -14.15 3.51 5.75
N PHE A 293 -15.46 3.49 5.46
CA PHE A 293 -16.48 3.86 6.45
C PHE A 293 -16.64 2.83 7.58
N LYS A 294 -16.40 1.54 7.31
CA LYS A 294 -16.33 0.51 8.35
C LYS A 294 -15.17 0.75 9.33
N LYS A 295 -14.03 1.24 8.84
CA LYS A 295 -12.81 1.46 9.65
C LYS A 295 -12.75 2.85 10.30
N TYR A 296 -12.87 3.93 9.52
CA TYR A 296 -12.70 5.31 9.99
C TYR A 296 -14.02 6.06 10.24
N GLY A 297 -15.19 5.44 10.00
CA GLY A 297 -16.49 6.11 10.05
C GLY A 297 -16.81 6.79 11.38
N ALA A 298 -16.44 6.18 12.52
CA ALA A 298 -16.60 6.78 13.85
C ALA A 298 -15.72 8.03 14.03
N HIS A 299 -14.43 7.93 13.66
CA HIS A 299 -13.50 9.06 13.68
C HIS A 299 -13.98 10.21 12.79
N VAL A 300 -14.37 9.92 11.55
CA VAL A 300 -14.86 10.94 10.61
C VAL A 300 -16.15 11.60 11.13
N LEU A 301 -17.05 10.86 11.78
CA LEU A 301 -18.25 11.42 12.38
C LEU A 301 -17.93 12.36 13.57
N ALA A 302 -16.95 11.99 14.41
CA ALA A 302 -16.46 12.89 15.47
C ALA A 302 -15.83 14.17 14.88
N MET A 303 -14.97 14.03 13.86
CA MET A 303 -14.38 15.15 13.13
C MET A 303 -15.42 16.05 12.44
N MET A 304 -16.54 15.48 12.01
CA MET A 304 -17.68 16.24 11.48
C MET A 304 -18.41 17.06 12.53
N TYR A 305 -18.75 16.46 13.68
CA TYR A 305 -19.36 17.22 14.77
C TYR A 305 -18.40 18.30 15.31
N MET A 306 -17.09 18.03 15.36
CA MET A 306 -16.07 19.02 15.68
C MET A 306 -16.16 20.26 14.78
N PHE A 307 -16.18 20.05 13.46
CA PHE A 307 -16.20 21.12 12.47
C PHE A 307 -17.56 21.85 12.43
N LYS A 308 -18.66 21.11 12.60
CA LYS A 308 -20.03 21.65 12.71
C LYS A 308 -20.20 22.56 13.94
N MET A 309 -19.85 22.04 15.12
CA MET A 309 -20.17 22.69 16.41
C MET A 309 -19.14 23.74 16.84
N GLY A 310 -17.88 23.58 16.43
CA GLY A 310 -16.75 24.39 16.92
C GLY A 310 -16.33 24.00 18.33
N ILE A 311 -15.04 23.79 18.55
CA ILE A 311 -14.45 23.30 19.80
C ILE A 311 -13.13 24.01 20.07
N ALA A 312 -12.84 24.30 21.34
CA ALA A 312 -11.55 24.77 21.82
C ALA A 312 -10.99 23.76 22.84
N ALA A 313 -9.78 23.25 22.61
CA ALA A 313 -9.11 22.25 23.45
C ALA A 313 -7.58 22.38 23.31
N ASP A 314 -6.84 22.48 24.42
CA ASP A 314 -5.36 22.52 24.45
C ASP A 314 -4.68 23.44 23.40
N GLY A 315 -5.18 24.67 23.28
CA GLY A 315 -4.66 25.65 22.30
C GLY A 315 -4.99 25.33 20.83
N LEU A 316 -5.84 24.34 20.56
CA LEU A 316 -6.45 24.10 19.25
C LEU A 316 -7.88 24.66 19.26
N VAL A 317 -8.17 25.56 18.32
CA VAL A 317 -9.49 26.15 18.13
C VAL A 317 -10.02 25.78 16.75
N VAL A 318 -11.11 25.02 16.73
CA VAL A 318 -11.94 24.76 15.56
C VAL A 318 -13.11 25.75 15.61
N PRO A 319 -13.19 26.73 14.70
CA PRO A 319 -14.30 27.67 14.70
C PRO A 319 -15.62 26.98 14.26
N PRO A 320 -16.78 27.36 14.83
CA PRO A 320 -18.06 26.75 14.49
C PRO A 320 -18.46 27.05 13.04
N LEU A 321 -19.12 26.11 12.37
CA LEU A 321 -19.43 26.21 10.94
C LEU A 321 -20.26 27.45 10.57
N ALA A 322 -21.12 27.91 11.49
CA ALA A 322 -21.88 29.15 11.33
C ALA A 322 -21.03 30.43 11.26
N SER A 323 -19.78 30.41 11.76
CA SER A 323 -18.91 31.60 11.78
C SER A 323 -18.22 31.89 10.43
N PHE A 324 -18.13 30.90 9.54
CA PHE A 324 -17.55 31.08 8.20
C PHE A 324 -18.42 31.97 7.29
N ASN A 325 -19.72 32.11 7.60
CA ASN A 325 -20.69 32.84 6.79
C ASN A 325 -20.64 34.38 6.95
N GLY A 326 -19.84 34.92 7.88
CA GLY A 326 -19.80 36.35 8.21
C GLY A 326 -18.83 37.17 7.36
N ASP A 327 -17.54 36.86 7.47
CA ASP A 327 -16.43 37.56 6.80
C ASP A 327 -15.53 36.62 5.96
N GLY A 328 -15.89 35.33 5.84
CA GLY A 328 -15.06 34.24 5.29
C GLY A 328 -14.88 34.22 3.76
N ALA A 329 -14.74 35.38 3.12
CA ALA A 329 -14.75 35.53 1.66
C ALA A 329 -13.64 34.76 0.91
N ASP A 330 -12.53 34.42 1.57
CA ASP A 330 -11.38 33.72 0.97
C ASP A 330 -11.52 32.19 0.90
N LEU A 331 -12.43 31.58 1.67
CA LEU A 331 -12.63 30.12 1.67
C LEU A 331 -13.68 29.65 0.65
N ALA A 332 -14.70 30.47 0.40
CA ALA A 332 -15.77 30.18 -0.56
C ALA A 332 -15.34 29.99 -2.04
N PRO A 333 -14.32 30.68 -2.59
CA PRO A 333 -14.04 30.63 -4.04
C PRO A 333 -13.45 29.33 -4.58
N LYS A 334 -12.99 28.41 -3.72
CA LYS A 334 -12.06 27.33 -4.12
C LYS A 334 -12.61 25.91 -4.00
N LEU A 335 -13.73 25.71 -3.29
CA LEU A 335 -14.49 24.45 -3.32
C LEU A 335 -15.39 24.44 -4.57
N ASN A 336 -14.79 24.20 -5.73
CA ASN A 336 -15.40 24.29 -7.06
C ASN A 336 -16.83 23.70 -7.14
N GLY A 337 -17.84 24.57 -7.10
CA GLY A 337 -19.26 24.21 -7.23
C GLY A 337 -19.99 23.84 -5.93
N MET A 338 -19.34 23.74 -4.77
CA MET A 338 -20.00 23.36 -3.52
C MET A 338 -20.50 24.59 -2.75
N HIS A 339 -21.68 25.09 -3.13
CA HIS A 339 -22.23 26.38 -2.69
C HIS A 339 -22.60 26.51 -1.20
N ASP A 340 -22.63 25.42 -0.43
CA ASP A 340 -22.87 25.46 1.02
C ASP A 340 -22.09 24.34 1.73
N LEU A 341 -21.00 24.72 2.43
CA LEU A 341 -20.19 23.81 3.24
C LEU A 341 -20.94 23.32 4.49
N GLY A 342 -21.89 24.12 4.99
CA GLY A 342 -22.84 23.72 6.04
C GLY A 342 -23.68 22.53 5.60
N GLN A 343 -24.38 22.67 4.47
CA GLN A 343 -25.18 21.59 3.89
C GLN A 343 -24.34 20.34 3.58
N ALA A 344 -23.12 20.50 3.07
CA ALA A 344 -22.21 19.38 2.77
C ALA A 344 -21.79 18.58 4.01
N VAL A 345 -21.51 19.26 5.13
CA VAL A 345 -21.22 18.64 6.44
C VAL A 345 -22.45 17.94 7.00
N GLU A 346 -23.63 18.58 6.96
CA GLU A 346 -24.89 17.96 7.42
C GLU A 346 -25.25 16.69 6.63
N ILE A 347 -25.05 16.70 5.30
CA ILE A 347 -25.24 15.52 4.45
C ILE A 347 -24.30 14.38 4.84
N SER A 348 -23.04 14.70 5.15
CA SER A 348 -22.05 13.69 5.55
C SER A 348 -22.34 13.10 6.93
N ILE A 349 -22.80 13.92 7.88
CA ILE A 349 -23.27 13.47 9.20
C ILE A 349 -24.47 12.54 9.04
N ALA A 350 -25.52 12.98 8.32
CA ALA A 350 -26.74 12.19 8.13
C ALA A 350 -26.47 10.87 7.38
N PHE A 351 -25.49 10.84 6.48
CA PHE A 351 -25.04 9.61 5.83
C PHE A 351 -24.36 8.65 6.82
N LEU A 352 -23.42 9.12 7.64
CA LEU A 352 -22.70 8.29 8.63
C LEU A 352 -23.63 7.78 9.74
N GLU A 353 -24.53 8.62 10.26
CA GLU A 353 -25.61 8.22 11.16
C GLU A 353 -26.51 7.15 10.51
N GLY A 354 -26.82 7.33 9.21
CA GLY A 354 -27.61 6.39 8.40
C GLY A 354 -26.92 5.05 8.11
N LEU A 355 -25.59 4.97 8.18
CA LEU A 355 -24.86 3.69 8.18
C LEU A 355 -24.97 3.01 9.55
N LYS A 356 -24.76 3.77 10.63
CA LYS A 356 -24.82 3.26 12.02
C LYS A 356 -26.18 2.64 12.37
N SER A 357 -27.27 3.17 11.83
CA SER A 357 -28.64 2.68 12.07
C SER A 357 -29.06 1.45 11.24
N LYS A 358 -28.24 0.94 10.31
CA LYS A 358 -28.62 -0.13 9.35
C LYS A 358 -27.95 -1.50 9.59
N GLY A 359 -27.29 -1.69 10.74
CA GLY A 359 -26.40 -2.83 11.03
C GLY A 359 -27.04 -4.21 11.21
N ASN A 360 -27.96 -4.65 10.34
CA ASN A 360 -28.52 -6.01 10.37
C ASN A 360 -27.62 -7.05 9.68
N ASP A 361 -27.02 -6.70 8.54
CA ASP A 361 -26.22 -7.63 7.70
C ASP A 361 -24.78 -7.14 7.44
N GLY A 362 -24.39 -6.00 8.01
CA GLY A 362 -23.05 -5.43 7.92
C GLY A 362 -22.56 -5.00 9.31
N ALA A 363 -21.27 -5.21 9.59
CA ALA A 363 -20.68 -4.93 10.90
C ALA A 363 -20.95 -3.48 11.34
N PRO A 364 -21.51 -3.25 12.55
CA PRO A 364 -21.89 -1.92 12.99
C PRO A 364 -20.66 -1.02 13.18
N ILE A 365 -20.84 0.27 12.91
CA ILE A 365 -19.86 1.30 13.30
C ILE A 365 -19.82 1.32 14.83
N SER A 366 -18.65 1.09 15.42
CA SER A 366 -18.44 1.07 16.87
C SER A 366 -19.01 2.32 17.55
N ASP A 367 -19.62 2.14 18.72
CA ASP A 367 -20.05 3.27 19.55
C ASP A 367 -18.88 4.01 20.20
N ASN A 368 -17.75 3.33 20.42
CA ASN A 368 -16.54 3.94 20.93
C ASN A 368 -15.74 4.54 19.78
N VAL A 369 -15.37 5.83 19.90
CA VAL A 369 -14.29 6.43 19.11
C VAL A 369 -12.97 5.95 19.70
N GLU A 370 -12.63 4.69 19.40
CA GLU A 370 -11.31 4.15 19.70
C GLU A 370 -10.24 4.98 19.00
N ALA A 371 -9.12 5.22 19.68
CA ALA A 371 -8.04 6.02 19.14
C ALA A 371 -7.49 5.35 17.87
N LEU A 372 -7.59 6.01 16.71
CA LEU A 372 -7.01 5.50 15.48
C LEU A 372 -5.52 5.25 15.69
N ASP A 373 -5.10 4.00 15.59
CA ASP A 373 -3.71 3.64 15.81
C ASP A 373 -2.80 4.22 14.71
N VAL A 374 -1.52 4.32 15.03
CA VAL A 374 -0.44 4.55 14.08
C VAL A 374 -0.56 3.61 12.87
N ALA A 375 -0.87 2.33 13.08
CA ALA A 375 -1.07 1.37 11.99
C ALA A 375 -2.29 1.70 11.11
N ASP A 376 -3.39 2.17 11.70
CA ASP A 376 -4.60 2.55 10.96
C ASP A 376 -4.38 3.78 10.10
N LEU A 377 -3.74 4.81 10.65
CA LEU A 377 -3.47 6.04 9.92
C LEU A 377 -2.41 5.84 8.82
N ARG A 378 -1.52 4.83 8.93
CA ARG A 378 -0.69 4.40 7.78
C ARG A 378 -1.49 3.67 6.70
N GLN A 379 -2.53 2.92 7.07
CA GLN A 379 -3.41 2.26 6.10
C GLN A 379 -4.34 3.25 5.38
N LEU A 380 -4.59 4.44 5.94
CA LEU A 380 -5.42 5.49 5.32
C LEU A 380 -5.05 5.79 3.86
N GLU A 381 -3.75 5.79 3.52
CA GLU A 381 -3.24 6.01 2.16
C GLU A 381 -3.79 4.97 1.16
N SER A 382 -3.92 3.71 1.58
CA SER A 382 -4.46 2.62 0.74
C SER A 382 -5.97 2.71 0.47
N HIS A 383 -6.71 3.57 1.19
CA HIS A 383 -8.13 3.84 0.95
C HIS A 383 -8.37 5.11 0.11
N LEU A 384 -7.33 5.67 -0.50
CA LEU A 384 -7.41 6.84 -1.38
C LEU A 384 -7.05 6.44 -2.81
N LYS A 385 -7.81 6.93 -3.79
CA LYS A 385 -7.56 6.75 -5.23
C LYS A 385 -6.41 7.63 -5.71
N LEU A 386 -5.22 7.34 -5.18
CA LEU A 386 -3.99 8.08 -5.38
C LEU A 386 -3.34 7.74 -6.74
N LYS A 387 -4.06 8.11 -7.82
CA LYS A 387 -3.67 8.02 -9.24
C LYS A 387 -2.21 8.42 -9.54
N ILE A 388 -1.63 9.29 -8.69
CA ILE A 388 -0.34 9.95 -8.88
C ILE A 388 0.80 9.26 -8.10
N ILE A 389 0.55 8.38 -7.13
CA ILE A 389 1.62 7.89 -6.24
C ILE A 389 2.52 6.81 -6.88
N LYS A 390 2.04 6.04 -7.86
CA LYS A 390 2.89 5.02 -8.52
C LYS A 390 4.04 5.61 -9.34
N THR A 391 3.96 6.87 -9.78
CA THR A 391 5.09 7.58 -10.41
C THR A 391 6.11 8.14 -9.40
N CYS A 392 5.82 8.14 -8.09
CA CYS A 392 6.80 8.50 -7.05
C CYS A 392 7.90 7.42 -6.81
N VAL A 393 7.90 6.32 -7.57
CA VAL A 393 8.98 5.30 -7.61
C VAL A 393 10.37 5.89 -7.96
N LEU A 394 10.43 7.04 -8.63
CA LEU A 394 11.68 7.76 -8.94
C LEU A 394 12.17 8.71 -7.82
N GLY A 395 11.72 8.52 -6.57
CA GLY A 395 12.34 9.13 -5.39
C GLY A 395 11.99 10.61 -5.13
N LYS A 396 11.02 11.15 -5.87
CA LYS A 396 10.20 12.28 -5.38
C LYS A 396 9.13 11.70 -4.47
N SER A 397 8.82 12.34 -3.34
CA SER A 397 7.67 11.93 -2.52
C SER A 397 6.43 12.72 -2.91
N CYS A 398 5.27 12.08 -2.85
CA CYS A 398 4.01 12.63 -3.34
C CYS A 398 3.29 13.40 -2.22
N VAL A 399 2.80 14.59 -2.51
CA VAL A 399 2.33 15.55 -1.49
C VAL A 399 0.82 15.42 -1.28
N LEU A 400 0.41 15.32 0.00
CA LEU A 400 -0.99 15.14 0.41
C LEU A 400 -1.72 16.48 0.54
N GLY A 401 -1.74 17.21 -0.58
CA GLY A 401 -2.42 18.49 -0.77
C GLY A 401 -1.48 19.68 -0.58
N ASN A 402 -2.03 20.88 -0.41
CA ASN A 402 -1.24 22.06 0.00
C ASN A 402 -0.93 22.06 1.52
N LEU A 403 -0.61 20.88 2.07
CA LEU A 403 -0.23 20.65 3.46
C LEU A 403 1.26 20.29 3.56
N HIS A 404 1.96 20.97 4.47
CA HIS A 404 3.38 20.83 4.73
C HIS A 404 3.59 20.26 6.14
N ARG A 405 4.50 19.29 6.26
CA ARG A 405 4.80 18.62 7.52
C ARG A 405 5.81 19.42 8.34
N ILE A 406 5.37 20.04 9.42
CA ILE A 406 6.21 20.80 10.34
C ILE A 406 6.56 19.98 11.59
N VAL A 407 7.65 20.39 12.25
CA VAL A 407 8.08 19.86 13.54
C VAL A 407 7.98 20.98 14.55
N THR A 408 7.09 20.83 15.53
CA THR A 408 6.92 21.80 16.63
C THR A 408 8.18 21.84 17.52
N PRO A 409 8.42 22.91 18.29
CA PRO A 409 9.58 22.98 19.21
C PRO A 409 9.66 21.79 20.18
N LYS A 410 8.50 21.29 20.62
CA LYS A 410 8.34 20.09 21.49
C LYS A 410 8.70 18.77 20.79
N GLY A 411 8.90 18.76 19.48
CA GLY A 411 9.22 17.57 18.68
C GLY A 411 8.02 16.87 18.05
N HIS A 412 6.78 17.30 18.30
CA HIS A 412 5.60 16.70 17.66
C HIS A 412 5.50 17.12 16.19
N VAL A 413 5.09 16.19 15.32
CA VAL A 413 4.68 16.49 13.94
C VAL A 413 3.30 17.15 13.94
N LYS A 414 3.10 18.14 13.06
CA LYS A 414 1.80 18.68 12.66
C LYS A 414 1.80 18.94 11.16
N TRP A 415 0.63 18.93 10.53
CA TRP A 415 0.46 19.24 9.11
C TRP A 415 -0.26 20.57 8.94
N VAL A 416 0.41 21.57 8.38
CA VAL A 416 -0.14 22.94 8.22
C VAL A 416 -0.23 23.33 6.75
N CYS A 417 -1.18 24.20 6.40
CA CYS A 417 -1.31 24.70 5.04
C CYS A 417 -0.10 25.57 4.66
N MET A 418 0.17 25.70 3.35
CA MET A 418 1.32 26.47 2.84
C MET A 418 1.39 27.92 3.39
N GLU A 419 0.25 28.56 3.67
CA GLU A 419 0.25 29.91 4.25
C GLU A 419 0.73 29.90 5.71
N HIS A 420 0.22 28.99 6.54
CA HIS A 420 0.74 28.81 7.91
C HIS A 420 2.19 28.30 7.92
N TYR A 421 2.60 27.49 6.95
CA TYR A 421 4.00 27.10 6.77
C TYR A 421 4.91 28.32 6.57
N ARG A 422 4.54 29.27 5.70
CA ARG A 422 5.28 30.53 5.49
C ARG A 422 5.32 31.45 6.71
N ILE A 423 4.23 31.49 7.48
CA ILE A 423 4.14 32.30 8.72
C ILE A 423 5.08 31.75 9.80
N ILE A 424 5.12 30.42 9.97
CA ILE A 424 5.98 29.73 10.94
C ILE A 424 7.44 29.78 10.48
N HIS A 425 7.70 29.37 9.24
CA HIS A 425 9.03 29.36 8.63
C HIS A 425 9.30 30.72 7.96
N LYS A 426 9.45 31.74 8.81
CA LYS A 426 9.68 33.16 8.48
C LYS A 426 10.45 33.30 7.16
N GLU A 427 9.86 33.98 6.18
CA GLU A 427 10.34 33.93 4.80
C GLU A 427 11.78 34.45 4.61
N SER A 428 12.29 35.35 5.47
CA SER A 428 13.62 35.95 5.28
C SER A 428 14.82 35.02 5.53
N PRO A 429 14.89 34.19 6.60
CA PRO A 429 15.88 33.11 6.67
C PRO A 429 15.78 32.09 5.53
N VAL A 430 14.55 31.70 5.14
CA VAL A 430 14.35 30.75 4.03
C VAL A 430 14.80 31.35 2.70
N GLN A 431 14.52 32.62 2.43
CA GLN A 431 14.99 33.31 1.25
C GLN A 431 16.51 33.44 1.22
N ARG A 432 17.16 33.79 2.34
CA ARG A 432 18.64 33.79 2.42
C ARG A 432 19.22 32.41 2.10
N LEU A 433 18.56 31.34 2.54
CA LEU A 433 18.97 29.97 2.20
C LEU A 433 18.77 29.64 0.72
N ARG A 434 17.65 30.05 0.11
CA ARG A 434 17.41 29.95 -1.36
C ARG A 434 18.51 30.70 -2.13
N ASP A 435 18.85 31.91 -1.72
CA ASP A 435 19.89 32.74 -2.36
C ASP A 435 21.27 32.05 -2.34
N ILE A 436 21.65 31.46 -1.20
CA ILE A 436 22.89 30.67 -1.07
C ILE A 436 22.84 29.43 -1.97
N LEU A 437 21.73 28.70 -1.99
CA LEU A 437 21.59 27.48 -2.80
C LEU A 437 21.60 27.77 -4.30
N ASN A 438 20.95 28.84 -4.74
CA ASN A 438 21.03 29.34 -6.13
C ASN A 438 22.49 29.64 -6.53
N ASN A 439 23.29 30.22 -5.63
CA ASN A 439 24.70 30.53 -5.84
C ASN A 439 25.63 29.30 -5.78
N THR A 440 25.19 28.17 -5.21
CA THR A 440 25.98 26.93 -5.09
C THR A 440 25.46 25.76 -5.93
N HIS A 441 24.51 26.01 -6.85
CA HIS A 441 23.80 24.97 -7.62
C HIS A 441 23.11 23.89 -6.75
N GLY A 442 22.69 24.26 -5.55
CA GLY A 442 21.84 23.43 -4.70
C GLY A 442 20.35 23.61 -5.02
N SER A 443 19.51 22.79 -4.41
CA SER A 443 18.05 22.87 -4.53
C SER A 443 17.37 22.69 -3.17
N ILE A 444 16.25 23.39 -2.97
CA ILE A 444 15.29 23.11 -1.89
C ILE A 444 14.08 22.41 -2.50
N ASP A 445 13.58 21.38 -1.83
CA ASP A 445 12.21 20.91 -1.96
C ASP A 445 11.45 21.27 -0.67
N GLU A 446 10.63 22.33 -0.75
CA GLU A 446 9.84 22.86 0.38
C GLU A 446 8.61 22.00 0.71
N GLN A 447 8.29 21.00 -0.12
CA GLN A 447 7.20 20.05 0.12
C GLN A 447 7.74 18.82 0.88
N LEU A 448 8.95 18.37 0.54
CA LEU A 448 9.65 17.29 1.22
C LEU A 448 10.40 17.74 2.49
N GLY A 449 10.66 19.04 2.63
CA GLY A 449 11.60 19.56 3.62
C GLY A 449 13.04 19.07 3.34
N GLU A 450 13.39 18.89 2.06
CA GLU A 450 14.69 18.36 1.63
C GLU A 450 15.59 19.47 1.07
N ILE A 451 16.85 19.51 1.50
CA ILE A 451 17.89 20.36 0.92
C ILE A 451 18.93 19.48 0.24
N ARG A 452 19.30 19.80 -1.00
CA ARG A 452 20.48 19.24 -1.68
C ARG A 452 21.48 20.35 -1.97
N ILE A 453 22.76 20.16 -1.60
CA ILE A 453 23.80 21.15 -1.84
C ILE A 453 25.15 20.52 -2.17
N VAL A 454 25.89 21.15 -3.09
CA VAL A 454 27.32 20.91 -3.32
C VAL A 454 28.09 22.08 -2.73
N LEU A 455 28.93 21.82 -1.73
CA LEU A 455 29.77 22.83 -1.09
C LEU A 455 31.22 22.62 -1.53
N VAL A 456 31.85 23.69 -2.01
CA VAL A 456 33.18 23.66 -2.66
C VAL A 456 34.30 24.27 -1.82
N SER A 457 33.98 24.91 -0.68
CA SER A 457 34.95 25.56 0.19
C SER A 457 34.40 25.79 1.60
N GLY A 458 35.32 25.91 2.57
CA GLY A 458 34.98 26.20 3.96
C GLY A 458 34.20 27.50 4.15
N SER A 459 34.49 28.54 3.36
CA SER A 459 33.76 29.82 3.43
C SER A 459 32.32 29.69 2.94
N ALA A 460 32.08 28.98 1.84
CA ALA A 460 30.72 28.69 1.36
C ALA A 460 29.97 27.80 2.36
N SER A 461 30.68 26.87 3.01
CA SER A 461 30.09 26.00 4.04
C SER A 461 29.68 26.76 5.29
N SER A 462 30.51 27.67 5.81
CA SER A 462 30.18 28.48 6.99
C SER A 462 29.02 29.44 6.71
N GLU A 463 28.96 30.04 5.52
CA GLU A 463 27.81 30.84 5.11
C GLU A 463 26.51 30.00 5.02
N PHE A 464 26.58 28.81 4.42
CA PHE A 464 25.46 27.87 4.37
C PHE A 464 25.04 27.38 5.75
N PHE A 465 25.97 26.96 6.62
CA PHE A 465 25.67 26.48 7.98
C PHE A 465 25.13 27.60 8.88
N SER A 466 25.57 28.84 8.69
CA SER A 466 24.99 30.04 9.32
C SER A 466 23.54 30.27 8.90
N ALA A 467 23.20 30.09 7.62
CA ALA A 467 21.81 30.19 7.14
C ALA A 467 20.96 28.98 7.55
N LEU A 468 21.52 27.76 7.49
CA LEU A 468 20.88 26.53 7.92
C LEU A 468 20.48 26.58 9.40
N SER A 469 21.37 27.09 10.26
CA SER A 469 21.08 27.28 11.71
C SER A 469 19.96 28.28 11.98
N ALA A 470 19.61 29.13 11.01
CA ALA A 470 18.57 30.16 11.12
C ALA A 470 17.22 29.74 10.51
N VAL A 471 17.14 28.57 9.86
CA VAL A 471 15.89 27.97 9.38
C VAL A 471 15.48 26.79 10.26
N GLN A 472 14.21 26.41 10.17
CA GLN A 472 13.63 25.20 10.75
C GLN A 472 12.69 24.58 9.70
N GLY A 473 12.16 23.39 9.94
CA GLY A 473 11.16 22.73 9.07
C GLY A 473 11.76 21.81 8.00
N PHE A 474 13.00 22.06 7.59
CA PHE A 474 13.76 21.10 6.79
C PHE A 474 14.10 19.87 7.62
N GLN A 475 13.76 18.70 7.08
CA GLN A 475 13.87 17.41 7.77
C GLN A 475 15.03 16.58 7.20
N LYS A 476 15.47 16.89 5.98
CA LYS A 476 16.45 16.10 5.26
C LYS A 476 17.50 16.97 4.60
N LEU A 477 18.77 16.62 4.79
CA LEU A 477 19.92 17.31 4.18
C LEU A 477 20.80 16.32 3.43
N ILE A 478 21.06 16.61 2.16
CA ILE A 478 22.01 15.88 1.31
C ILE A 478 23.12 16.86 0.92
N VAL A 479 24.30 16.71 1.51
CA VAL A 479 25.43 17.63 1.34
C VAL A 479 26.64 16.91 0.74
N ASN A 480 27.17 17.44 -0.36
CA ASN A 480 28.43 16.98 -0.95
C ASN A 480 29.57 17.93 -0.56
N LEU A 481 30.61 17.39 0.10
CA LEU A 481 31.75 18.14 0.59
C LEU A 481 32.93 18.01 -0.38
N GLN A 482 33.11 18.98 -1.28
CA GLN A 482 34.16 18.96 -2.31
C GLN A 482 35.52 19.53 -1.86
N TRP A 483 35.74 19.72 -0.56
CA TRP A 483 37.02 20.15 0.01
C TRP A 483 37.35 19.36 1.30
N ASP A 484 38.59 19.43 1.76
CA ASP A 484 39.12 18.61 2.85
C ASP A 484 38.79 19.20 4.25
N ALA A 485 37.50 19.36 4.56
CA ALA A 485 36.96 20.07 5.73
C ALA A 485 37.60 19.67 7.08
N THR A 486 38.10 20.64 7.85
CA THR A 486 38.73 20.45 9.16
C THR A 486 37.73 19.93 10.20
N LYS A 487 38.24 19.47 11.36
CA LYS A 487 37.38 19.13 12.49
C LYS A 487 36.48 20.30 12.93
N SER A 488 36.91 21.55 12.75
CA SER A 488 36.13 22.73 13.13
C SER A 488 34.92 22.93 12.21
N GLU A 489 35.12 22.83 10.89
CA GLU A 489 34.03 22.93 9.89
C GLU A 489 33.05 21.77 10.03
N LEU A 490 33.52 20.54 10.30
CA LEU A 490 32.65 19.40 10.57
C LEU A 490 31.88 19.52 11.90
N LYS A 491 32.41 20.29 12.87
CA LYS A 491 31.67 20.65 14.08
C LYS A 491 30.63 21.74 13.81
N GLU A 492 30.98 22.77 13.06
CA GLU A 492 30.04 23.82 12.62
C GLU A 492 28.86 23.23 11.86
N MET A 493 29.11 22.30 10.94
CA MET A 493 28.06 21.52 10.27
C MET A 493 27.21 20.74 11.28
N ALA A 494 27.81 20.03 12.23
CA ALA A 494 27.08 19.22 13.20
C ALA A 494 26.21 20.07 14.15
N ASP A 495 26.75 21.21 14.61
CA ASP A 495 26.01 22.17 15.44
C ASP A 495 24.85 22.79 14.63
N ALA A 496 25.03 23.09 13.34
CA ALA A 496 24.02 23.68 12.46
C ALA A 496 22.90 22.70 12.09
N VAL A 497 23.24 21.48 11.70
CA VAL A 497 22.30 20.36 11.48
C VAL A 497 21.43 20.13 12.72
N THR A 498 22.03 20.24 13.91
CA THR A 498 21.32 20.10 15.19
C THR A 498 20.34 21.24 15.45
N GLN A 499 20.74 22.49 15.19
CA GLN A 499 19.86 23.67 15.32
C GLN A 499 18.70 23.68 14.30
N ALA A 500 18.96 23.22 13.07
CA ALA A 500 17.97 23.15 11.99
C ALA A 500 16.92 22.03 12.17
N ASN A 501 17.17 21.08 13.07
CA ASN A 501 16.31 19.90 13.35
C ASN A 501 16.22 18.88 12.21
N ILE A 502 17.31 18.71 11.45
CA ILE A 502 17.43 17.65 10.44
C ILE A 502 17.27 16.27 11.10
N MET A 503 16.54 15.36 10.46
CA MET A 503 16.32 13.97 10.88
C MET A 503 16.99 12.94 9.98
N ASP A 504 17.09 13.21 8.68
CA ASP A 504 17.83 12.41 7.69
C ASP A 504 19.01 13.22 7.12
N LEU A 505 20.23 12.78 7.43
CA LEU A 505 21.45 13.42 6.98
C LEU A 505 22.27 12.47 6.09
N THR A 506 22.42 12.85 4.83
CA THR A 506 23.36 12.23 3.90
C THR A 506 24.53 13.19 3.64
N ILE A 507 25.75 12.73 3.90
CA ILE A 507 26.98 13.48 3.58
C ILE A 507 27.81 12.66 2.59
N ASP A 508 28.20 13.25 1.47
CA ASP A 508 29.28 12.73 0.61
C ASP A 508 30.60 13.37 1.05
N GLY A 509 31.51 12.53 1.56
CA GLY A 509 32.84 12.86 2.04
C GLY A 509 33.98 12.46 1.09
N SER A 510 33.70 12.24 -0.19
CA SER A 510 34.67 11.78 -1.20
C SER A 510 35.95 12.62 -1.32
N SER A 511 35.87 13.94 -1.08
CA SER A 511 37.01 14.86 -1.08
C SER A 511 37.68 15.05 0.29
N LEU A 512 37.23 14.37 1.35
CA LEU A 512 37.83 14.40 2.70
C LEU A 512 39.12 13.55 2.78
N LEU A 513 40.01 13.70 1.79
CA LEU A 513 41.27 12.95 1.61
C LEU A 513 42.25 13.08 2.79
N GLY A 514 42.02 14.04 3.69
CA GLY A 514 42.68 14.19 4.98
C GLY A 514 44.17 14.45 4.89
N ARG A 515 44.58 15.26 3.91
CA ARG A 515 45.98 15.54 3.55
C ARG A 515 46.58 16.63 4.44
N ASN A 516 47.12 16.21 5.58
CA ASN A 516 48.04 16.95 6.46
C ASN A 516 47.58 18.29 7.08
N MET A 517 46.49 18.92 6.67
CA MET A 517 46.07 20.22 7.25
C MET A 517 45.69 20.15 8.74
N ASP A 518 45.13 19.02 9.19
CA ASP A 518 44.70 18.79 10.58
C ASP A 518 45.52 17.66 11.24
N VAL A 519 46.81 17.93 11.49
CA VAL A 519 47.72 16.97 12.15
C VAL A 519 47.28 16.70 13.60
N ILE A 520 46.73 17.71 14.28
CA ILE A 520 46.39 17.68 15.71
C ILE A 520 45.14 16.82 15.97
N HIS A 521 44.19 16.78 15.02
CA HIS A 521 42.96 16.00 15.16
C HIS A 521 42.88 14.77 14.24
N ARG A 522 44.03 14.27 13.72
CA ARG A 522 44.09 13.09 12.85
C ARG A 522 43.23 11.91 13.34
N PHE A 523 43.25 11.60 14.63
CA PHE A 523 42.54 10.46 15.23
C PHE A 523 41.15 10.81 15.81
N ASN A 524 40.63 12.01 15.58
CA ASN A 524 39.32 12.41 16.08
C ASN A 524 38.63 13.48 15.23
N ARG A 525 38.91 13.48 13.91
CA ARG A 525 38.38 14.44 12.93
C ARG A 525 36.88 14.27 12.72
N PHE A 526 36.43 13.02 12.61
CA PHE A 526 35.03 12.69 12.31
C PHE A 526 34.15 12.51 13.57
N ASP A 527 34.72 12.66 14.77
CA ASP A 527 34.00 12.71 16.04
C ASP A 527 32.77 13.64 16.03
N PRO A 528 32.75 14.83 15.39
CA PRO A 528 31.55 15.67 15.34
C PRO A 528 30.39 15.01 14.59
N LEU A 529 30.69 14.26 13.51
CA LEU A 529 29.68 13.57 12.71
C LEU A 529 29.09 12.38 13.46
N LEU A 530 29.89 11.65 14.23
CA LEU A 530 29.37 10.61 15.13
C LEU A 530 28.79 11.16 16.44
N LYS A 531 28.91 12.46 16.74
CA LYS A 531 28.12 13.09 17.79
C LYS A 531 26.70 13.42 17.35
N LEU A 532 26.41 13.42 16.05
CA LEU A 532 25.05 13.67 15.54
C LEU A 532 24.04 12.58 15.92
N ARG A 533 24.46 11.33 16.19
CA ARG A 533 23.54 10.33 16.78
C ARG A 533 23.03 10.73 18.18
N ASN A 534 23.78 11.59 18.89
CA ASN A 534 23.39 12.09 20.21
C ASN A 534 22.33 13.20 20.10
N ASN A 535 22.06 13.71 18.89
CA ASN A 535 20.89 14.50 18.63
C ASN A 535 19.69 13.55 18.57
N GLU A 536 18.82 13.66 19.57
CA GLU A 536 17.59 12.87 19.74
C GLU A 536 16.66 12.93 18.50
N ARG A 537 16.88 13.87 17.58
CA ARG A 537 16.07 14.07 16.36
C ARG A 537 16.65 13.34 15.13
N ILE A 538 17.92 12.92 15.12
CA ILE A 538 18.52 12.27 13.94
C ILE A 538 18.24 10.76 13.95
N GLN A 539 17.46 10.35 12.95
CA GLN A 539 16.98 8.98 12.78
C GLN A 539 17.69 8.25 11.63
N THR A 540 18.16 8.99 10.62
CA THR A 540 18.91 8.47 9.48
C THR A 540 20.24 9.21 9.33
N LEU A 541 21.35 8.48 9.29
CA LEU A 541 22.68 9.03 9.01
C LEU A 541 23.38 8.19 7.94
N ARG A 542 23.76 8.83 6.82
CA ARG A 542 24.41 8.19 5.67
C ARG A 542 25.74 8.89 5.37
N LEU A 543 26.85 8.26 5.72
CA LEU A 543 28.22 8.74 5.49
C LEU A 543 28.78 8.08 4.23
N VAL A 544 28.68 8.79 3.10
CA VAL A 544 29.02 8.29 1.77
C VAL A 544 30.47 8.63 1.41
N LEU A 545 31.24 7.64 0.91
CA LEU A 545 32.61 7.81 0.38
C LEU A 545 33.66 8.39 1.35
N PHE A 546 33.40 8.39 2.66
CA PHE A 546 34.37 8.82 3.68
C PHE A 546 35.60 7.92 3.69
N LYS A 547 36.75 8.42 3.25
CA LYS A 547 38.03 7.69 3.40
C LYS A 547 38.53 7.80 4.84
N ASP A 548 39.20 6.74 5.29
CA ASP A 548 39.79 6.61 6.63
C ASP A 548 38.81 6.82 7.81
N LEU A 549 37.48 6.65 7.66
CA LEU A 549 36.50 7.01 8.70
C LEU A 549 36.87 6.37 10.05
N PHE A 550 37.01 5.05 10.04
CA PHE A 550 37.34 4.26 11.22
C PHE A 550 38.71 4.60 11.83
N TYR A 551 39.69 5.02 11.02
CA TYR A 551 41.03 5.41 11.50
C TYR A 551 41.05 6.81 12.13
N ARG A 552 40.09 7.68 11.78
CA ARG A 552 40.05 9.09 12.20
C ARG A 552 38.95 9.40 13.23
N LEU A 553 38.46 8.36 13.92
CA LEU A 553 37.52 8.40 15.04
C LEU A 553 38.20 8.01 16.35
N SER A 554 37.86 8.72 17.44
CA SER A 554 38.43 8.37 18.75
C SER A 554 37.81 7.11 19.35
N HIS A 555 38.64 6.26 19.97
CA HIS A 555 38.26 5.04 20.70
C HIS A 555 37.51 5.31 22.02
N LYS A 556 36.77 6.42 22.11
CA LYS A 556 35.97 6.74 23.30
C LYS A 556 34.61 6.08 23.13
N ALA A 557 34.25 5.25 24.11
CA ALA A 557 32.89 4.74 24.26
C ALA A 557 31.89 5.88 24.10
N PHE A 558 30.92 5.69 23.22
CA PHE A 558 29.98 6.71 22.83
C PHE A 558 28.70 6.66 23.66
N THR A 559 28.06 7.81 23.85
CA THR A 559 26.74 7.90 24.46
C THR A 559 25.67 7.22 23.58
N PRO A 560 24.71 6.49 24.17
CA PRO A 560 23.63 5.83 23.41
C PRO A 560 22.78 6.79 22.58
N ALA A 561 22.28 6.28 21.46
CA ALA A 561 21.48 6.97 20.45
C ALA A 561 20.22 6.15 20.14
N LEU A 562 19.28 6.15 21.08
CA LEU A 562 18.09 5.30 21.03
C LEU A 562 17.15 5.61 19.85
N ASN A 563 17.29 6.79 19.23
CA ASN A 563 16.41 7.25 18.17
C ASN A 563 16.97 7.02 16.75
N MET A 564 18.23 6.55 16.64
CA MET A 564 18.85 6.20 15.36
C MET A 564 18.22 4.91 14.81
N ARG A 565 17.62 4.98 13.61
CA ARG A 565 16.95 3.85 12.94
C ARG A 565 17.68 3.36 11.69
N VAL A 566 18.39 4.24 10.99
CA VAL A 566 19.12 3.91 9.76
C VAL A 566 20.53 4.49 9.83
N LEU A 567 21.55 3.62 9.74
CA LEU A 567 22.95 4.05 9.77
C LEU A 567 23.72 3.39 8.62
N LYS A 568 24.18 4.20 7.66
CA LYS A 568 24.93 3.72 6.49
C LYS A 568 26.32 4.34 6.44
N LEU A 569 27.34 3.51 6.59
CA LEU A 569 28.75 3.86 6.67
C LEU A 569 29.48 3.36 5.42
N HIS A 570 29.38 4.09 4.30
CA HIS A 570 30.04 3.72 3.05
C HIS A 570 31.51 4.18 3.02
N SER A 571 32.18 4.07 4.18
CA SER A 571 33.62 4.18 4.31
C SER A 571 34.25 2.82 4.08
N PRO A 572 35.25 2.66 3.20
CA PRO A 572 35.89 1.38 2.98
C PRO A 572 36.66 0.92 4.23
N ILE A 573 36.41 -0.30 4.67
CA ILE A 573 37.24 -1.02 5.64
C ILE A 573 38.30 -1.85 4.91
N ASP A 574 39.56 -1.70 5.31
CA ASP A 574 40.74 -2.39 4.78
C ASP A 574 41.36 -3.38 5.79
N GLY A 575 41.95 -4.47 5.30
CA GLY A 575 42.65 -5.51 6.11
C GLY A 575 43.96 -5.06 6.78
N GLY A 576 44.21 -3.76 6.89
CA GLY A 576 45.36 -3.21 7.60
C GLY A 576 45.22 -3.34 9.12
N HIS A 577 46.24 -2.89 9.86
CA HIS A 577 46.19 -2.73 11.32
C HIS A 577 45.31 -1.53 11.76
N ASN A 578 44.15 -1.38 11.13
CA ASN A 578 43.18 -0.32 11.33
C ASN A 578 42.22 -0.75 12.46
N PRO A 579 42.02 0.03 13.54
CA PRO A 579 41.12 -0.29 14.65
C PRO A 579 39.63 -0.12 14.29
N TRP A 580 39.24 -0.60 13.11
CA TRP A 580 37.88 -0.55 12.60
C TRP A 580 36.95 -1.44 13.42
N ASP A 581 37.46 -2.53 13.96
CA ASP A 581 36.74 -3.50 14.78
C ASP A 581 36.21 -2.84 16.06
N THR A 582 37.10 -2.18 16.79
CA THR A 582 36.85 -1.46 18.04
C THR A 582 35.96 -0.25 17.78
N ASN A 583 36.20 0.49 16.69
CA ASN A 583 35.39 1.67 16.38
C ASN A 583 34.00 1.30 15.80
N LEU A 584 33.84 0.13 15.17
CA LEU A 584 32.54 -0.41 14.77
C LEU A 584 31.76 -0.92 15.98
N ASP A 585 32.38 -1.68 16.90
CA ASP A 585 31.73 -2.11 18.15
C ASP A 585 31.17 -0.91 18.93
N ASN A 586 32.00 0.11 19.15
CA ASN A 586 31.58 1.35 19.81
C ASN A 586 30.39 2.03 19.10
N ILE A 587 30.26 1.90 17.78
CA ILE A 587 29.12 2.44 17.02
C ILE A 587 27.88 1.56 17.21
N LEU A 588 27.99 0.25 17.03
CA LEU A 588 26.87 -0.69 17.14
C LEU A 588 26.27 -0.68 18.55
N GLU A 589 27.11 -0.76 19.59
CA GLU A 589 26.70 -0.71 21.00
C GLU A 589 26.04 0.62 21.38
N SER A 590 26.42 1.73 20.71
CA SER A 590 25.77 3.03 20.92
C SER A 590 24.42 3.17 20.22
N CYS A 591 24.09 2.29 19.27
CA CYS A 591 22.92 2.43 18.40
C CYS A 591 22.09 1.13 18.32
N PRO A 592 21.61 0.55 19.45
CA PRO A 592 20.94 -0.76 19.48
C PRO A 592 19.63 -0.80 18.65
N ASN A 593 19.00 0.36 18.42
CA ASN A 593 17.67 0.51 17.84
C ASN A 593 17.66 0.63 16.29
N ILE A 594 18.80 0.34 15.64
CA ILE A 594 18.96 0.37 14.17
C ILE A 594 18.15 -0.76 13.51
N ARG A 595 17.35 -0.40 12.50
CA ARG A 595 16.58 -1.30 11.65
C ARG A 595 17.18 -1.47 10.25
N GLU A 596 17.89 -0.46 9.72
CA GLU A 596 18.71 -0.58 8.51
C GLU A 596 20.18 -0.24 8.79
N PHE A 597 21.10 -1.16 8.51
CA PHE A 597 22.53 -0.92 8.59
C PHE A 597 23.19 -1.08 7.22
N GLY A 598 24.11 -0.18 6.86
CA GLY A 598 24.88 -0.26 5.62
C GLY A 598 26.36 -0.09 5.86
N LEU A 599 27.22 -0.91 5.25
CA LEU A 599 28.67 -0.89 5.45
C LEU A 599 29.43 -1.13 4.14
N ARG A 600 30.51 -0.36 3.90
CA ARG A 600 31.43 -0.62 2.77
C ARG A 600 32.71 -1.30 3.24
N ILE A 601 33.10 -2.36 2.56
CA ILE A 601 34.28 -3.15 2.87
C ILE A 601 35.11 -3.25 1.59
N GLN A 602 36.43 -3.12 1.70
CA GLN A 602 37.37 -3.25 0.58
C GLN A 602 38.15 -4.56 0.60
N ASP A 603 38.20 -5.23 1.75
CA ASP A 603 38.84 -6.54 1.91
C ASP A 603 37.78 -7.63 2.12
N GLN A 604 37.71 -8.58 1.19
CA GLN A 604 36.76 -9.70 1.21
C GLN A 604 36.85 -10.53 2.50
N PHE A 605 38.05 -10.67 3.07
CA PHE A 605 38.28 -11.50 4.27
C PHE A 605 37.69 -10.88 5.54
N LEU A 606 37.32 -9.60 5.52
CA LEU A 606 36.69 -8.91 6.64
C LEU A 606 35.15 -9.00 6.63
N ILE A 607 34.55 -9.52 5.56
CA ILE A 607 33.10 -9.38 5.38
C ILE A 607 32.32 -10.32 6.30
N VAL A 608 32.75 -11.57 6.48
CA VAL A 608 32.16 -12.47 7.49
C VAL A 608 32.37 -11.95 8.92
N PRO A 609 33.60 -11.58 9.36
CA PRO A 609 33.81 -10.95 10.66
C PRO A 609 33.02 -9.66 10.91
N ALA A 610 32.68 -8.90 9.86
CA ALA A 610 31.83 -7.72 9.96
C ALA A 610 30.35 -8.11 10.12
N ILE A 611 29.83 -9.03 9.29
CA ILE A 611 28.44 -9.50 9.36
C ILE A 611 28.16 -10.17 10.72
N GLU A 612 29.01 -11.10 11.17
CA GLU A 612 28.92 -11.73 12.49
C GLU A 612 28.78 -10.68 13.61
N ARG A 613 29.67 -9.69 13.59
CA ARG A 613 29.76 -8.61 14.57
C ARG A 613 28.51 -7.73 14.56
N ILE A 614 28.01 -7.35 13.39
CA ILE A 614 26.76 -6.58 13.23
C ILE A 614 25.57 -7.34 13.79
N LEU A 615 25.37 -8.60 13.38
CA LEU A 615 24.24 -9.44 13.79
C LEU A 615 24.27 -9.76 15.30
N SER A 616 25.47 -9.93 15.87
CA SER A 616 25.66 -10.14 17.32
C SER A 616 25.31 -8.93 18.20
N LYS A 617 25.16 -7.73 17.62
CA LYS A 617 24.90 -6.47 18.33
C LYS A 617 23.55 -5.83 18.02
N LEU A 618 23.01 -6.03 16.81
CA LEU A 618 21.77 -5.40 16.34
C LEU A 618 20.66 -6.45 16.15
N HIS A 619 20.01 -6.84 17.24
CA HIS A 619 18.94 -7.86 17.20
C HIS A 619 17.66 -7.37 16.50
N ASP A 620 17.40 -6.05 16.52
CA ASP A 620 16.27 -5.36 15.86
C ASP A 620 16.53 -5.06 14.36
N LEU A 621 17.67 -5.47 13.82
CA LEU A 621 18.05 -5.23 12.44
C LEU A 621 17.10 -5.96 11.48
N ARG A 622 16.57 -5.22 10.49
CA ARG A 622 15.65 -5.72 9.45
C ARG A 622 16.28 -5.79 8.07
N ARG A 623 17.26 -4.92 7.80
CA ARG A 623 17.97 -4.80 6.52
C ARG A 623 19.44 -4.55 6.74
N LEU A 624 20.28 -5.34 6.09
CA LEU A 624 21.74 -5.19 6.07
C LEU A 624 22.21 -5.00 4.62
N GLU A 625 22.95 -3.92 4.36
CA GLU A 625 23.57 -3.65 3.07
C GLU A 625 25.10 -3.72 3.18
N ILE A 626 25.71 -4.60 2.40
CA ILE A 626 27.17 -4.72 2.30
C ILE A 626 27.62 -4.29 0.90
N TYR A 627 28.51 -3.31 0.83
CA TYR A 627 29.11 -2.83 -0.40
C TYR A 627 30.57 -3.32 -0.48
N PHE A 628 30.92 -4.09 -1.50
CA PHE A 628 32.27 -4.63 -1.69
C PHE A 628 32.78 -4.32 -3.10
N GLY A 629 33.87 -3.57 -3.23
CA GLY A 629 34.30 -3.09 -4.54
C GLY A 629 33.19 -2.26 -5.21
N GLU A 630 32.66 -2.73 -6.34
CA GLU A 630 31.46 -2.20 -7.01
C GLU A 630 30.19 -3.01 -6.71
N PHE A 631 30.34 -4.22 -6.15
CA PHE A 631 29.24 -5.11 -5.76
C PHE A 631 28.45 -4.56 -4.57
N HIS A 632 27.15 -4.83 -4.55
CA HIS A 632 26.23 -4.47 -3.47
C HIS A 632 25.35 -5.68 -3.16
N THR A 633 25.39 -6.12 -1.90
CA THR A 633 24.56 -7.20 -1.37
C THR A 633 23.55 -6.62 -0.40
N THR A 634 22.26 -6.95 -0.57
CA THR A 634 21.21 -6.65 0.42
C THR A 634 20.73 -7.94 1.05
N ALA A 635 20.77 -7.99 2.38
CA ALA A 635 20.21 -9.06 3.20
C ALA A 635 18.99 -8.55 3.98
N THR A 636 17.91 -9.33 3.98
CA THR A 636 16.85 -9.16 5.00
C THR A 636 17.24 -9.91 6.26
N VAL A 637 16.98 -9.30 7.41
CA VAL A 637 17.40 -9.81 8.72
C VAL A 637 16.19 -9.92 9.64
N PHE A 638 16.14 -10.96 10.46
CA PHE A 638 15.09 -11.19 11.44
C PHE A 638 15.71 -11.80 12.70
N GLN A 639 15.48 -11.17 13.86
CA GLN A 639 16.02 -11.62 15.16
C GLN A 639 17.55 -11.89 15.16
N GLY A 640 18.32 -11.06 14.44
CA GLY A 640 19.76 -11.22 14.28
C GLY A 640 20.22 -12.37 13.38
N ARG A 641 19.36 -12.92 12.52
CA ARG A 641 19.69 -13.94 11.50
C ARG A 641 19.32 -13.46 10.10
N VAL A 642 20.01 -13.94 9.07
CA VAL A 642 19.68 -13.57 7.68
C VAL A 642 18.55 -14.47 7.16
N HIS A 643 17.65 -13.91 6.34
CA HIS A 643 16.47 -14.63 5.84
C HIS A 643 16.44 -14.72 4.30
N THR A 644 16.68 -13.59 3.61
CA THR A 644 16.90 -13.54 2.16
C THR A 644 18.18 -12.77 1.85
N VAL A 645 18.86 -13.15 0.78
CA VAL A 645 20.04 -12.43 0.29
C VAL A 645 19.96 -12.20 -1.23
N GLU A 646 19.97 -10.93 -1.61
CA GLU A 646 20.16 -10.46 -2.97
C GLU A 646 21.66 -10.16 -3.14
N MET A 647 22.38 -11.04 -3.85
CA MET A 647 23.84 -11.00 -3.95
C MET A 647 24.34 -10.76 -5.36
N PHE A 648 25.37 -9.93 -5.44
CA PHE A 648 26.33 -9.97 -6.52
C PHE A 648 27.65 -10.52 -5.96
N LEU A 649 28.14 -11.64 -6.50
CA LEU A 649 29.23 -12.42 -5.89
C LEU A 649 30.62 -11.78 -6.14
N PRO A 650 31.60 -11.98 -5.23
CA PRO A 650 32.36 -13.25 -5.15
C PRO A 650 32.32 -13.94 -3.76
N PHE A 651 31.18 -13.85 -3.08
CA PHE A 651 30.91 -14.30 -1.70
C PHE A 651 30.81 -15.83 -1.44
N THR A 652 31.51 -16.70 -2.18
CA THR A 652 31.40 -18.16 -1.99
C THR A 652 31.76 -18.64 -0.58
N GLU A 653 32.79 -18.06 0.05
CA GLU A 653 33.20 -18.39 1.43
C GLU A 653 32.24 -17.83 2.49
N ALA A 654 31.54 -16.72 2.20
CA ALA A 654 30.81 -15.97 3.23
C ALA A 654 29.49 -16.61 3.67
N LEU A 655 28.85 -17.32 2.76
CA LEU A 655 27.59 -18.02 3.02
C LEU A 655 27.77 -19.30 3.87
N ALA A 656 28.99 -19.86 3.93
CA ALA A 656 29.28 -21.14 4.57
C ALA A 656 29.07 -21.15 6.10
N PHE A 657 28.77 -19.99 6.67
CA PHE A 657 28.57 -19.73 8.09
C PHE A 657 27.18 -20.16 8.63
N GLU A 658 26.09 -19.90 7.89
CA GLU A 658 24.72 -20.13 8.37
C GLU A 658 24.17 -21.55 8.12
N GLY A 659 24.95 -22.44 7.48
CA GLY A 659 24.53 -23.78 7.04
C GLY A 659 24.24 -24.82 8.15
N ARG A 660 23.44 -24.47 9.16
CA ARG A 660 23.03 -25.37 10.26
C ARG A 660 21.54 -25.41 10.56
N ASN A 661 20.71 -24.45 10.13
CA ASN A 661 19.25 -24.53 10.30
C ASN A 661 18.46 -23.56 9.39
N HIS A 662 17.44 -24.10 8.70
CA HIS A 662 16.39 -23.42 7.92
C HIS A 662 16.76 -22.88 6.52
N SER A 663 15.73 -22.39 5.81
CA SER A 663 15.73 -22.11 4.37
C SER A 663 15.95 -20.64 4.03
N CYS A 664 17.05 -20.36 3.34
CA CYS A 664 17.39 -19.03 2.82
C CYS A 664 17.04 -18.93 1.33
N TYR A 665 16.51 -17.79 0.92
CA TYR A 665 16.39 -17.43 -0.49
C TYR A 665 17.66 -16.69 -0.93
N ALA A 666 18.38 -17.21 -1.92
CA ALA A 666 19.60 -16.58 -2.45
C ALA A 666 19.50 -16.37 -3.96
N THR A 667 19.40 -15.10 -4.37
CA THR A 667 19.61 -14.75 -5.79
C THR A 667 21.08 -14.45 -5.97
N VAL A 668 21.77 -15.29 -6.74
CA VAL A 668 23.17 -15.12 -7.13
C VAL A 668 23.23 -14.48 -8.52
N LEU A 669 23.91 -13.34 -8.61
CA LEU A 669 24.21 -12.67 -9.88
C LEU A 669 25.73 -12.48 -9.95
N ASP A 670 26.36 -13.26 -10.82
CA ASP A 670 27.81 -13.31 -11.03
C ASP A 670 28.06 -13.32 -12.55
N GLU A 671 29.20 -12.81 -13.01
CA GLU A 671 29.60 -12.86 -14.42
C GLU A 671 30.76 -13.86 -14.69
N ASP A 672 31.25 -14.57 -13.67
CA ASP A 672 32.39 -15.50 -13.78
C ASP A 672 32.19 -16.86 -13.04
N LEU A 673 30.96 -17.24 -12.65
CA LEU A 673 30.76 -18.39 -11.75
C LEU A 673 31.01 -19.75 -12.43
N GLY A 674 32.12 -20.39 -12.06
CA GLY A 674 32.45 -21.74 -12.47
C GLY A 674 31.50 -22.82 -11.93
N LEU A 675 31.42 -23.94 -12.66
CA LEU A 675 30.56 -25.07 -12.32
C LEU A 675 30.88 -25.67 -10.94
N ASP A 676 32.16 -25.76 -10.56
CA ASP A 676 32.57 -26.25 -9.24
C ASP A 676 32.08 -25.35 -8.10
N GLN A 677 32.07 -24.02 -8.30
CA GLN A 677 31.49 -23.08 -7.34
C GLN A 677 29.96 -23.23 -7.24
N ALA A 678 29.26 -23.42 -8.37
CA ALA A 678 27.82 -23.68 -8.36
C ALA A 678 27.47 -24.98 -7.60
N ILE A 679 28.23 -26.05 -7.83
CA ILE A 679 28.11 -27.33 -7.10
C ILE A 679 28.41 -27.14 -5.61
N GLN A 680 29.44 -26.35 -5.27
CA GLN A 680 29.80 -26.06 -3.88
C GLN A 680 28.71 -25.26 -3.16
N ILE A 681 28.08 -24.28 -3.82
CA ILE A 681 26.92 -23.54 -3.30
C ILE A 681 25.76 -24.51 -3.03
N LEU A 682 25.40 -25.38 -3.97
CA LEU A 682 24.33 -26.37 -3.79
C LEU A 682 24.64 -27.38 -2.67
N ARG A 683 25.90 -27.79 -2.50
CA ARG A 683 26.35 -28.69 -1.42
C ARG A 683 26.38 -28.03 -0.04
N LEU A 684 26.59 -26.72 0.03
CA LEU A 684 26.58 -25.97 1.29
C LEU A 684 25.17 -25.52 1.71
N TYR A 685 24.25 -25.33 0.76
CA TYR A 685 22.90 -24.78 1.02
C TYR A 685 21.78 -25.67 0.42
N PRO A 686 21.57 -26.90 0.93
CA PRO A 686 20.50 -27.80 0.44
C PRO A 686 19.07 -27.25 0.60
N MET A 687 18.90 -26.19 1.39
CA MET A 687 17.61 -25.54 1.65
C MET A 687 17.28 -24.40 0.66
N LEU A 688 18.14 -24.12 -0.33
CA LEU A 688 17.86 -23.15 -1.40
C LEU A 688 16.61 -23.57 -2.16
N SER A 689 15.70 -22.63 -2.43
CA SER A 689 14.47 -22.91 -3.19
C SER A 689 14.54 -22.54 -4.67
N GLU A 690 15.18 -21.40 -4.96
CA GLU A 690 15.53 -20.94 -6.29
C GLU A 690 16.99 -20.49 -6.25
N ILE A 691 17.71 -20.71 -7.34
CA ILE A 691 19.03 -20.13 -7.59
C ILE A 691 19.06 -19.56 -9.00
N LYS A 692 19.78 -18.45 -9.19
CA LYS A 692 20.11 -17.91 -10.51
C LYS A 692 21.62 -17.97 -10.68
N LEU A 693 22.09 -18.20 -11.89
CA LEU A 693 23.51 -18.37 -12.22
C LEU A 693 23.78 -17.57 -13.50
N GLY A 694 24.61 -16.54 -13.41
CA GLY A 694 25.11 -15.81 -14.59
C GLY A 694 26.42 -16.40 -15.10
N TYR A 695 26.64 -16.31 -16.41
CA TYR A 695 27.90 -16.62 -17.13
C TYR A 695 28.68 -17.85 -16.63
N VAL A 696 28.49 -18.98 -17.32
CA VAL A 696 29.18 -20.23 -16.97
C VAL A 696 30.07 -20.68 -18.13
N TYR A 697 31.37 -20.81 -17.85
CA TYR A 697 32.41 -21.26 -18.79
C TYR A 697 32.41 -22.78 -19.09
N ALA A 698 31.49 -23.54 -18.47
CA ALA A 698 31.36 -24.98 -18.66
C ALA A 698 30.44 -25.33 -19.85
N ASN A 699 30.57 -26.56 -20.38
CA ASN A 699 29.57 -27.09 -21.30
C ASN A 699 28.20 -27.10 -20.59
N PRO A 700 27.14 -26.49 -21.16
CA PRO A 700 25.87 -26.36 -20.45
C PRO A 700 25.19 -27.71 -20.18
N ASN A 701 25.40 -28.72 -21.04
CA ASN A 701 24.88 -30.07 -20.80
C ASN A 701 25.53 -30.67 -19.54
N THR A 702 26.85 -30.58 -19.41
CA THR A 702 27.57 -31.01 -18.21
C THR A 702 27.11 -30.25 -16.96
N MET A 703 26.77 -28.95 -17.08
CA MET A 703 26.19 -28.20 -15.97
C MET A 703 24.78 -28.67 -15.60
N ILE A 704 23.88 -28.86 -16.58
CA ILE A 704 22.50 -29.35 -16.35
C ILE A 704 22.55 -30.72 -15.65
N GLU A 705 23.33 -31.65 -16.18
CA GLU A 705 23.57 -32.97 -15.59
C GLU A 705 24.14 -32.86 -14.17
N THR A 706 25.18 -32.05 -13.96
CA THR A 706 25.86 -32.00 -12.65
C THR A 706 25.06 -31.24 -11.60
N ILE A 707 24.27 -30.22 -11.96
CA ILE A 707 23.33 -29.55 -11.04
C ILE A 707 22.19 -30.50 -10.66
N ALA A 708 21.61 -31.24 -11.61
CA ALA A 708 20.60 -32.24 -11.31
C ALA A 708 21.15 -33.36 -10.39
N ASN A 709 22.31 -33.92 -10.74
CA ASN A 709 22.99 -34.93 -9.92
C ASN A 709 23.34 -34.39 -8.52
N THR A 710 23.80 -33.13 -8.40
CA THR A 710 24.12 -32.51 -7.10
C THR A 710 22.87 -32.29 -6.26
N ARG A 711 21.76 -31.84 -6.85
CA ARG A 711 20.47 -31.69 -6.16
C ARG A 711 20.02 -33.02 -5.54
N ASP A 712 20.14 -34.10 -6.30
CA ASP A 712 19.78 -35.46 -5.86
C ASP A 712 20.79 -36.03 -4.84
N GLU A 713 22.10 -35.78 -4.99
CA GLU A 713 23.15 -36.17 -4.02
C GLU A 713 22.96 -35.55 -2.63
N VAL A 714 22.63 -34.26 -2.58
CA VAL A 714 22.54 -33.49 -1.32
C VAL A 714 21.10 -33.52 -0.75
N ALA A 715 20.19 -34.24 -1.41
CA ALA A 715 18.77 -34.30 -1.07
C ALA A 715 18.12 -32.90 -0.94
N ALA A 716 18.48 -31.99 -1.84
CA ALA A 716 18.06 -30.58 -1.83
C ALA A 716 16.62 -30.41 -2.37
N THR A 717 15.64 -31.04 -1.72
CA THR A 717 14.23 -31.07 -2.14
C THR A 717 13.59 -29.68 -2.19
N SER A 718 14.11 -28.71 -1.43
CA SER A 718 13.66 -27.32 -1.48
C SER A 718 13.84 -26.68 -2.86
N LEU A 719 14.92 -27.06 -3.57
CA LEU A 719 15.30 -26.45 -4.85
C LEU A 719 14.33 -26.87 -5.94
N HIS A 720 13.44 -25.97 -6.34
CA HIS A 720 12.47 -26.22 -7.39
C HIS A 720 12.80 -25.50 -8.70
N LYS A 721 13.77 -24.56 -8.69
CA LYS A 721 14.10 -23.74 -9.87
C LYS A 721 15.57 -23.31 -9.93
N VAL A 722 16.18 -23.41 -11.12
CA VAL A 722 17.50 -22.86 -11.44
C VAL A 722 17.40 -22.02 -12.71
N ASP A 723 17.71 -20.73 -12.66
CA ASP A 723 17.85 -19.89 -13.87
C ASP A 723 19.31 -19.80 -14.30
N LEU A 724 19.67 -20.48 -15.39
CA LEU A 724 20.96 -20.31 -16.06
C LEU A 724 20.84 -19.14 -17.03
N MET A 725 21.48 -18.01 -16.73
CA MET A 725 21.48 -16.82 -17.57
C MET A 725 22.84 -16.66 -18.25
N ARG A 726 22.84 -16.43 -19.57
CA ARG A 726 24.02 -16.01 -20.35
C ARG A 726 25.08 -17.11 -20.50
N LEU A 727 24.70 -18.18 -21.18
CA LEU A 727 25.64 -19.21 -21.62
C LEU A 727 26.56 -18.67 -22.75
N HIS A 728 27.80 -19.17 -22.81
CA HIS A 728 28.91 -18.52 -23.50
C HIS A 728 28.68 -18.24 -25.00
N GLY A 729 28.90 -16.99 -25.40
CA GLY A 729 29.27 -16.55 -26.75
C GLY A 729 30.42 -15.54 -26.69
N GLU A 730 30.87 -15.01 -27.83
CA GLU A 730 31.89 -13.95 -27.87
C GLU A 730 31.44 -12.69 -27.10
N ALA A 731 32.40 -11.84 -26.69
CA ALA A 731 32.12 -10.66 -25.87
C ALA A 731 31.23 -9.64 -26.62
N GLY A 732 29.93 -9.67 -26.34
CA GLY A 732 28.89 -8.91 -27.06
C GLY A 732 27.69 -9.76 -27.51
N ALA A 733 27.81 -11.09 -27.49
CA ALA A 733 26.71 -12.01 -27.78
C ALA A 733 25.54 -11.84 -26.76
N PRO A 734 24.27 -11.72 -27.21
CA PRO A 734 23.14 -11.57 -26.29
C PRO A 734 22.82 -12.84 -25.48
N PRO A 735 22.25 -12.71 -24.26
CA PRO A 735 22.25 -13.77 -23.24
C PRO A 735 21.22 -14.90 -23.48
N VAL A 736 21.71 -16.08 -23.86
CA VAL A 736 20.88 -17.31 -23.91
C VAL A 736 20.48 -17.73 -22.49
N GLY A 737 19.20 -18.06 -22.30
CA GLY A 737 18.65 -18.45 -20.99
C GLY A 737 18.17 -19.90 -20.95
N ILE A 738 18.50 -20.64 -19.90
CA ILE A 738 17.93 -21.96 -19.60
C ILE A 738 17.41 -21.98 -18.16
N THR A 739 16.09 -21.96 -18.00
CA THR A 739 15.45 -22.24 -16.71
C THR A 739 15.25 -23.74 -16.57
N MET A 740 15.68 -24.31 -15.44
CA MET A 740 15.44 -25.69 -15.04
C MET A 740 14.44 -25.71 -13.89
N ASP A 741 13.20 -26.12 -14.18
CA ASP A 741 12.18 -26.34 -13.16
C ASP A 741 12.21 -27.81 -12.74
N PHE A 742 12.40 -28.06 -11.44
CA PHE A 742 12.35 -29.39 -10.84
C PHE A 742 10.97 -29.65 -10.24
N THR A 743 10.33 -30.74 -10.66
CA THR A 743 9.04 -31.19 -10.10
C THR A 743 9.20 -32.50 -9.35
N ASP A 744 9.03 -32.44 -8.02
CA ASP A 744 9.00 -33.60 -7.13
C ASP A 744 7.65 -34.33 -7.28
N HIS A 745 7.57 -35.18 -8.31
CA HIS A 745 6.41 -36.05 -8.51
C HIS A 745 6.52 -37.35 -7.72
N GLU A 746 5.36 -37.88 -7.30
CA GLU A 746 5.22 -39.06 -6.45
C GLU A 746 5.73 -40.35 -7.13
N GLY A 747 7.03 -40.62 -7.03
CA GLY A 747 7.61 -41.95 -7.25
C GLY A 747 8.74 -42.04 -8.29
N THR A 748 9.94 -42.29 -7.78
CA THR A 748 11.06 -43.00 -8.45
C THR A 748 11.87 -42.30 -9.57
N THR A 749 11.44 -41.19 -10.15
CA THR A 749 12.32 -40.34 -11.00
C THR A 749 11.99 -38.86 -10.84
N LEU A 750 12.97 -38.05 -10.41
CA LEU A 750 12.76 -36.61 -10.30
C LEU A 750 12.73 -35.96 -11.69
N GLY A 751 11.72 -35.13 -11.92
CA GLY A 751 11.48 -34.51 -13.22
C GLY A 751 12.15 -33.16 -13.33
N CYS A 752 13.34 -33.09 -13.95
CA CYS A 752 13.81 -31.84 -14.51
C CYS A 752 13.00 -31.49 -15.78
N SER A 753 12.67 -30.22 -15.93
CA SER A 753 12.06 -29.66 -17.13
C SER A 753 12.81 -28.42 -17.58
N LEU A 754 13.16 -28.38 -18.87
CA LEU A 754 13.93 -27.27 -19.43
C LEU A 754 13.01 -26.26 -20.13
N HIS A 755 13.24 -24.99 -19.84
CA HIS A 755 12.70 -23.84 -20.53
C HIS A 755 13.88 -23.13 -21.18
N ILE A 756 14.10 -23.35 -22.48
CA ILE A 756 15.27 -22.87 -23.22
C ILE A 756 14.84 -21.68 -24.08
N ASN A 757 15.46 -20.52 -23.87
CA ASN A 757 15.33 -19.36 -24.74
C ASN A 757 16.62 -19.13 -25.52
N VAL A 758 16.61 -19.46 -26.81
CA VAL A 758 17.70 -19.21 -27.76
C VAL A 758 17.48 -17.94 -28.59
N SER A 759 16.45 -17.12 -28.33
CA SER A 759 16.10 -15.91 -29.11
C SER A 759 17.21 -14.85 -29.25
N SER A 760 18.33 -15.04 -28.56
CA SER A 760 19.40 -14.07 -28.33
C SER A 760 20.69 -14.43 -29.08
N TRP A 761 20.65 -15.40 -29.99
CA TRP A 761 21.85 -16.08 -30.51
C TRP A 761 22.39 -15.45 -31.80
N SER A 762 23.71 -15.47 -31.95
CA SER A 762 24.41 -14.95 -33.14
C SER A 762 25.79 -15.60 -33.37
N GLY A 763 25.94 -16.91 -33.12
CA GLY A 763 27.25 -17.59 -33.13
C GLY A 763 27.18 -19.09 -33.42
N GLU A 764 28.34 -19.77 -33.40
CA GLU A 764 28.41 -21.20 -33.71
C GLU A 764 27.61 -22.09 -32.75
N LEU A 765 26.94 -23.10 -33.31
CA LEU A 765 25.85 -23.82 -32.65
C LEU A 765 26.31 -24.90 -31.65
N SER A 766 27.63 -25.16 -31.57
CA SER A 766 28.21 -26.39 -31.03
C SER A 766 27.81 -26.77 -29.59
N PRO A 767 27.84 -25.88 -28.57
CA PRO A 767 27.60 -26.29 -27.18
C PRO A 767 26.14 -26.65 -26.87
N TYR A 768 25.21 -26.25 -27.73
CA TYR A 768 23.78 -26.41 -27.53
C TYR A 768 23.23 -27.63 -28.26
N TYR A 769 23.94 -28.12 -29.29
CA TYR A 769 23.65 -29.43 -29.89
C TYR A 769 23.66 -30.54 -28.84
N ASP A 770 24.61 -30.53 -27.89
CA ASP A 770 24.68 -31.49 -26.78
C ASP A 770 23.40 -31.46 -25.93
N ILE A 771 22.93 -30.25 -25.56
CA ILE A 771 21.71 -30.04 -24.75
C ILE A 771 20.47 -30.53 -25.50
N LEU A 772 20.31 -30.10 -26.76
CA LEU A 772 19.13 -30.43 -27.56
C LEU A 772 19.10 -31.91 -27.93
N TYR A 773 20.25 -32.56 -28.07
CA TYR A 773 20.38 -34.00 -28.28
C TYR A 773 20.07 -34.81 -27.01
N SER A 774 20.68 -34.46 -25.88
CA SER A 774 20.59 -35.24 -24.63
C SER A 774 19.28 -34.98 -23.87
N HIS A 775 18.80 -33.74 -23.86
CA HIS A 775 17.65 -33.31 -23.05
C HIS A 775 16.41 -32.89 -23.84
N GLY A 776 16.43 -32.95 -25.18
CA GLY A 776 15.33 -32.45 -26.03
C GLY A 776 13.94 -33.05 -25.73
N SER A 777 13.87 -34.29 -25.25
CA SER A 777 12.62 -34.91 -24.76
C SER A 777 12.04 -34.25 -23.50
N SER A 778 12.86 -33.58 -22.68
CA SER A 778 12.47 -32.96 -21.41
C SER A 778 12.31 -31.43 -21.47
N ILE A 779 12.44 -30.83 -22.64
CA ILE A 779 12.08 -29.43 -22.87
C ILE A 779 10.56 -29.28 -22.72
N LYS A 780 10.11 -28.37 -21.84
CA LYS A 780 8.70 -27.95 -21.71
C LYS A 780 8.42 -26.68 -22.52
N ALA A 781 9.39 -25.76 -22.62
CA ALA A 781 9.29 -24.58 -23.47
C ALA A 781 10.57 -24.38 -24.28
N LEU A 782 10.40 -24.14 -25.59
CA LEU A 782 11.48 -23.73 -26.49
C LEU A 782 11.11 -22.38 -27.10
N ASP A 783 11.89 -21.35 -26.84
CA ASP A 783 11.74 -20.02 -27.42
C ASP A 783 12.87 -19.76 -28.42
N ALA A 784 12.55 -19.85 -29.72
CA ALA A 784 13.52 -19.87 -30.81
C ALA A 784 13.21 -18.84 -31.90
N ARG A 785 13.18 -17.58 -31.45
CA ARG A 785 13.07 -16.38 -32.29
C ARG A 785 14.40 -16.00 -32.94
N ASN A 786 14.40 -15.01 -33.84
CA ASN A 786 15.59 -14.46 -34.51
C ASN A 786 16.43 -15.50 -35.28
N GLY A 787 15.78 -16.43 -35.99
CA GLY A 787 16.41 -17.41 -36.89
C GLY A 787 17.25 -18.48 -36.19
N CYS A 788 17.03 -18.70 -34.90
CA CYS A 788 17.93 -19.49 -34.05
C CYS A 788 17.76 -21.02 -34.18
N ILE A 789 16.93 -21.51 -35.11
CA ILE A 789 16.82 -22.92 -35.49
C ILE A 789 16.93 -23.03 -37.02
N ASP A 790 17.92 -23.78 -37.48
CA ASP A 790 18.10 -24.18 -38.88
C ASP A 790 17.64 -25.64 -39.12
N ASP A 791 17.82 -26.13 -40.35
CA ASP A 791 17.54 -27.53 -40.72
C ASP A 791 18.24 -28.56 -39.80
N GLU A 792 19.41 -28.25 -39.25
CA GLU A 792 20.24 -29.17 -38.46
C GLU A 792 19.81 -29.21 -36.99
N ILE A 793 19.50 -28.05 -36.39
CA ILE A 793 18.88 -28.00 -35.06
C ILE A 793 17.49 -28.67 -35.10
N ALA A 794 16.69 -28.39 -36.14
CA ALA A 794 15.40 -29.05 -36.32
C ALA A 794 15.55 -30.57 -36.42
N ARG A 795 16.55 -31.07 -37.18
CA ARG A 795 16.88 -32.50 -37.27
C ARG A 795 17.28 -33.10 -35.93
N LEU A 796 18.06 -32.38 -35.11
CA LEU A 796 18.51 -32.85 -33.79
C LEU A 796 17.36 -32.89 -32.78
N LEU A 797 16.48 -31.88 -32.78
CA LEU A 797 15.22 -31.91 -32.04
C LEU A 797 14.34 -33.09 -32.45
N GLU A 798 14.24 -33.40 -33.75
CA GLU A 798 13.50 -34.58 -34.25
C GLU A 798 14.07 -35.88 -33.70
N GLN A 799 15.40 -35.99 -33.58
CA GLN A 799 16.08 -37.18 -33.06
C GLN A 799 15.98 -37.34 -31.54
N SER A 800 16.00 -36.26 -30.76
CA SER A 800 15.92 -36.33 -29.29
C SER A 800 14.50 -36.41 -28.75
N THR A 801 13.50 -35.92 -29.48
CA THR A 801 12.07 -35.97 -29.11
C THR A 801 11.37 -37.31 -29.45
N ASN A 802 12.09 -38.25 -30.07
CA ASN A 802 11.58 -39.33 -30.94
C ASN A 802 10.38 -40.16 -30.41
N ASN A 803 10.21 -40.33 -29.09
CA ASN A 803 9.07 -41.04 -28.51
C ASN A 803 8.36 -40.36 -27.30
N ASN A 804 8.92 -39.29 -26.71
CA ASN A 804 8.40 -38.75 -25.44
C ASN A 804 8.71 -37.26 -25.24
N SER A 805 8.33 -36.41 -26.21
CA SER A 805 8.46 -34.96 -26.07
C SER A 805 7.50 -34.39 -25.02
N LYS A 806 8.04 -33.69 -24.02
CA LYS A 806 7.29 -32.90 -23.04
C LYS A 806 6.96 -31.47 -23.53
N LEU A 807 7.32 -31.11 -24.77
CA LEU A 807 7.22 -29.74 -25.30
C LEU A 807 5.76 -29.24 -25.26
N GLY A 808 5.52 -28.22 -24.43
CA GLY A 808 4.22 -27.61 -24.16
C GLY A 808 4.06 -26.20 -24.72
N THR A 809 5.15 -25.45 -24.85
CA THR A 809 5.22 -24.17 -25.58
C THR A 809 6.36 -24.19 -26.58
N LEU A 810 6.11 -23.74 -27.81
CA LEU A 810 7.12 -23.56 -28.86
C LEU A 810 6.97 -22.17 -29.49
N THR A 811 8.02 -21.36 -29.47
CA THR A 811 8.19 -20.22 -30.37
C THR A 811 9.15 -20.58 -31.48
N LEU A 812 8.81 -20.24 -32.73
CA LEU A 812 9.59 -20.60 -33.90
C LEU A 812 9.58 -19.52 -34.98
N ASP A 813 10.77 -19.13 -35.42
CA ASP A 813 11.01 -18.46 -36.70
C ASP A 813 11.02 -19.49 -37.85
N THR A 814 10.29 -19.24 -38.94
CA THR A 814 10.20 -20.18 -40.08
C THR A 814 11.16 -19.89 -41.24
N TRP A 815 11.80 -18.72 -41.26
CA TRP A 815 12.66 -18.26 -42.38
C TRP A 815 13.99 -19.01 -42.51
N THR A 816 14.59 -19.44 -41.39
CA THR A 816 15.83 -20.22 -41.37
C THR A 816 15.63 -21.71 -41.65
N LEU A 817 14.38 -22.17 -41.74
CA LEU A 817 14.06 -23.55 -42.09
C LEU A 817 13.84 -23.70 -43.59
N THR A 818 14.50 -24.68 -44.21
CA THR A 818 14.05 -25.20 -45.50
C THR A 818 12.85 -26.12 -45.29
N ASN A 819 12.29 -26.63 -46.39
CA ASN A 819 11.23 -27.65 -46.33
C ASN A 819 11.67 -28.90 -45.53
N LYS A 820 12.97 -29.20 -45.41
CA LYS A 820 13.47 -30.28 -44.54
C LYS A 820 13.41 -29.90 -43.06
N GLY A 821 13.85 -28.70 -42.69
CA GLY A 821 13.71 -28.16 -41.34
C GLY A 821 12.27 -28.21 -40.83
N LEU A 822 11.31 -27.89 -41.71
CA LEU A 822 9.89 -27.95 -41.39
C LEU A 822 9.34 -29.36 -41.33
N GLU A 823 9.78 -30.27 -42.20
CA GLU A 823 9.51 -31.70 -42.06
C GLU A 823 9.99 -32.25 -40.71
N TYR A 824 11.14 -31.78 -40.22
CA TYR A 824 11.63 -32.14 -38.89
C TYR A 824 10.76 -31.52 -37.78
N MET A 825 10.41 -30.23 -37.89
CA MET A 825 9.57 -29.55 -36.89
C MET A 825 8.12 -30.07 -36.87
N ASP A 826 7.52 -30.44 -38.00
CA ASP A 826 6.24 -31.17 -38.04
C ASP A 826 6.34 -32.49 -37.28
N ARG A 827 7.42 -33.27 -37.47
CA ARG A 827 7.63 -34.52 -36.72
C ARG A 827 7.81 -34.27 -35.21
N VAL A 828 8.55 -33.23 -34.81
CA VAL A 828 8.68 -32.79 -33.41
C VAL A 828 7.32 -32.41 -32.82
N ILE A 829 6.57 -31.54 -33.51
CA ILE A 829 5.26 -31.03 -33.07
C ILE A 829 4.24 -32.19 -33.02
N SER A 830 4.22 -33.06 -34.03
CA SER A 830 3.38 -34.27 -34.10
C SER A 830 3.59 -35.21 -32.91
N ARG A 831 4.84 -35.44 -32.50
CA ARG A 831 5.18 -36.28 -31.32
C ARG A 831 4.88 -35.57 -29.99
N SER A 832 4.89 -34.24 -29.97
CA SER A 832 4.65 -33.41 -28.78
C SER A 832 3.16 -33.37 -28.42
N LYS A 833 2.69 -34.42 -27.72
CA LYS A 833 1.30 -34.53 -27.23
C LYS A 833 0.92 -33.41 -26.25
N SER A 834 1.90 -32.87 -25.54
CA SER A 834 1.75 -31.76 -24.60
C SER A 834 1.70 -30.38 -25.27
N LEU A 835 1.95 -30.27 -26.60
CA LEU A 835 2.08 -28.96 -27.23
C LEU A 835 0.73 -28.24 -27.27
N GLU A 836 0.64 -27.23 -26.41
CA GLU A 836 -0.55 -26.46 -26.14
C GLU A 836 -0.42 -25.02 -26.65
N ARG A 837 0.74 -24.39 -26.51
CA ARG A 837 1.01 -23.06 -27.07
C ARG A 837 1.99 -23.12 -28.24
N PHE A 838 1.63 -22.50 -29.35
CA PHE A 838 2.53 -22.22 -30.47
C PHE A 838 2.66 -20.71 -30.67
N VAL A 839 3.86 -20.25 -31.01
CA VAL A 839 4.17 -18.84 -31.27
C VAL A 839 4.96 -18.76 -32.58
N VAL A 840 4.52 -17.89 -33.48
CA VAL A 840 5.20 -17.59 -34.75
C VAL A 840 5.65 -16.14 -34.69
N ASP A 841 6.95 -15.89 -34.87
CA ASP A 841 7.55 -14.56 -34.66
C ASP A 841 7.90 -13.81 -35.96
N GLN A 842 8.38 -12.58 -35.81
CA GLN A 842 8.21 -11.42 -36.71
C GLN A 842 8.69 -11.55 -38.16
N SER A 843 9.39 -12.62 -38.50
CA SER A 843 10.02 -12.90 -39.78
C SER A 843 9.11 -13.70 -40.72
N LEU A 844 8.00 -13.11 -41.17
CA LEU A 844 7.08 -13.70 -42.16
C LEU A 844 7.05 -12.87 -43.45
N ASN A 845 8.25 -12.52 -43.92
CA ASN A 845 8.48 -11.55 -44.97
C ASN A 845 8.33 -12.16 -46.37
N SER A 846 8.82 -13.39 -46.57
CA SER A 846 8.58 -14.12 -47.82
C SER A 846 7.21 -14.82 -47.85
N GLU A 847 6.71 -15.06 -49.05
CA GLU A 847 5.52 -15.90 -49.28
C GLU A 847 5.78 -17.34 -48.83
N GLU A 848 7.01 -17.83 -49.02
CA GLU A 848 7.46 -19.15 -48.57
C GLU A 848 7.34 -19.27 -47.04
N GLU A 849 7.91 -18.35 -46.25
CA GLU A 849 7.78 -18.31 -44.78
C GLU A 849 6.32 -18.40 -44.29
N ARG A 850 5.42 -17.74 -45.02
CA ARG A 850 4.00 -17.67 -44.74
C ARG A 850 3.27 -18.99 -45.06
N GLU A 851 3.51 -19.60 -46.23
CA GLU A 851 3.02 -20.95 -46.53
C GLU A 851 3.50 -21.98 -45.49
N LYS A 852 4.78 -21.89 -45.11
CA LYS A 852 5.42 -22.76 -44.10
C LYS A 852 4.78 -22.63 -42.73
N ALA A 853 4.52 -21.40 -42.27
CA ALA A 853 3.83 -21.13 -41.01
C ALA A 853 2.37 -21.62 -41.04
N THR A 854 1.65 -21.38 -42.15
CA THR A 854 0.32 -21.95 -42.40
C THR A 854 0.34 -23.47 -42.23
N LEU A 855 1.25 -24.17 -42.91
CA LEU A 855 1.25 -25.63 -42.97
C LEU A 855 1.27 -26.27 -41.58
N LEU A 856 2.16 -25.76 -40.70
CA LEU A 856 2.26 -26.21 -39.31
C LEU A 856 0.96 -25.94 -38.53
N VAL A 857 0.35 -24.77 -38.67
CA VAL A 857 -0.90 -24.44 -37.94
C VAL A 857 -2.10 -25.21 -38.50
N SER A 858 -2.19 -25.45 -39.81
CA SER A 858 -3.26 -26.25 -40.43
C SER A 858 -3.21 -27.71 -39.97
N GLN A 859 -2.00 -28.26 -39.82
CA GLN A 859 -1.78 -29.62 -39.32
C GLN A 859 -2.07 -29.75 -37.81
N HIS A 860 -1.69 -28.74 -37.02
CA HIS A 860 -1.60 -28.87 -35.55
C HIS A 860 -2.58 -28.01 -34.73
N GLY A 861 -3.30 -27.07 -35.34
CA GLY A 861 -4.22 -26.15 -34.66
C GLY A 861 -5.26 -26.85 -33.76
N LYS A 862 -5.68 -28.06 -34.14
CA LYS A 862 -6.67 -28.88 -33.41
C LYS A 862 -6.27 -29.30 -32.00
N LYS A 863 -4.97 -29.27 -31.66
CA LYS A 863 -4.50 -29.50 -30.27
C LYS A 863 -4.18 -28.21 -29.50
N LEU A 864 -3.89 -27.10 -30.18
CA LEU A 864 -3.42 -25.86 -29.56
C LEU A 864 -4.49 -25.22 -28.68
N THR A 865 -4.10 -24.87 -27.45
CA THR A 865 -4.86 -24.05 -26.50
C THR A 865 -4.37 -22.59 -26.47
N GLY A 866 -3.21 -22.29 -27.08
CA GLY A 866 -2.69 -20.95 -27.29
C GLY A 866 -2.00 -20.77 -28.64
N LEU A 867 -2.20 -19.61 -29.27
CA LEU A 867 -1.58 -19.21 -30.53
C LEU A 867 -1.23 -17.73 -30.45
N LEU A 868 0.06 -17.39 -30.60
CA LEU A 868 0.55 -16.01 -30.68
C LEU A 868 1.22 -15.81 -32.03
N LEU A 869 0.80 -14.75 -32.74
CA LEU A 869 1.42 -14.29 -33.98
C LEU A 869 2.02 -12.90 -33.73
N LEU A 870 3.27 -12.70 -34.12
CA LEU A 870 4.02 -11.45 -33.96
C LEU A 870 4.55 -10.98 -35.32
N GLY A 871 4.69 -9.66 -35.53
CA GLY A 871 5.29 -9.11 -36.75
C GLY A 871 5.55 -7.60 -36.71
N ASP A 872 6.51 -7.16 -37.53
CA ASP A 872 6.92 -5.77 -37.63
C ASP A 872 5.93 -4.88 -38.42
N GLY A 873 5.04 -5.50 -39.20
CA GLY A 873 4.06 -4.84 -40.07
C GLY A 873 4.60 -4.43 -41.44
N SER A 874 5.79 -4.89 -41.86
CA SER A 874 6.50 -4.40 -43.05
C SER A 874 6.01 -4.96 -44.40
N HIS A 875 5.24 -6.05 -44.40
CA HIS A 875 4.77 -6.76 -45.60
C HIS A 875 3.23 -6.93 -45.63
N PRO A 876 2.61 -7.18 -46.81
CA PRO A 876 1.16 -7.36 -46.97
C PRO A 876 0.69 -8.75 -46.47
N MET A 877 0.91 -8.99 -45.19
CA MET A 877 0.56 -10.23 -44.47
C MET A 877 -0.95 -10.50 -44.50
N THR A 878 -1.76 -9.46 -44.72
CA THR A 878 -3.22 -9.52 -44.74
C THR A 878 -3.79 -10.40 -45.86
N GLU A 879 -3.17 -10.44 -47.04
CA GLU A 879 -3.59 -11.35 -48.12
C GLU A 879 -3.35 -12.82 -47.74
N TRP A 880 -2.22 -13.13 -47.09
CA TRP A 880 -1.92 -14.47 -46.60
C TRP A 880 -2.88 -14.90 -45.48
N LEU A 881 -3.12 -14.05 -44.48
CA LEU A 881 -4.05 -14.36 -43.39
C LEU A 881 -5.46 -14.65 -43.93
N LYS A 882 -5.95 -13.82 -44.86
CA LYS A 882 -7.22 -13.98 -45.57
C LYS A 882 -7.35 -15.30 -46.33
N THR A 883 -6.32 -15.68 -47.09
CA THR A 883 -6.41 -16.76 -48.09
C THR A 883 -5.97 -18.13 -47.59
N THR A 884 -5.03 -18.14 -46.64
CA THR A 884 -4.10 -19.25 -46.46
C THR A 884 -3.84 -19.57 -44.98
N PHE A 885 -4.03 -18.63 -44.05
CA PHE A 885 -3.82 -18.93 -42.63
C PHE A 885 -5.07 -19.55 -41.95
N PRO A 886 -4.90 -20.59 -41.11
CA PRO A 886 -6.00 -21.27 -40.44
C PRO A 886 -6.98 -20.37 -39.70
N SER A 887 -8.24 -20.75 -39.81
CA SER A 887 -9.37 -20.13 -39.14
C SER A 887 -9.62 -20.72 -37.75
N ARG A 888 -10.56 -20.12 -37.01
CA ARG A 888 -11.07 -20.63 -35.75
C ARG A 888 -11.53 -22.10 -35.85
N ALA A 889 -12.13 -22.49 -36.98
CA ALA A 889 -12.60 -23.86 -37.25
C ALA A 889 -11.49 -24.92 -37.28
N GLU A 890 -10.25 -24.53 -37.54
CA GLU A 890 -9.08 -25.41 -37.56
C GLU A 890 -8.34 -25.42 -36.22
N CYS A 891 -8.60 -24.42 -35.36
CA CYS A 891 -8.06 -24.29 -34.01
C CYS A 891 -9.13 -24.38 -32.89
N PRO A 892 -10.01 -25.40 -32.85
CA PRO A 892 -11.18 -25.41 -31.96
C PRO A 892 -10.89 -25.47 -30.45
N ARG A 893 -9.65 -25.75 -30.04
CA ARG A 893 -9.21 -25.76 -28.62
C ARG A 893 -8.59 -24.43 -28.16
N LEU A 894 -8.39 -23.47 -29.07
CA LEU A 894 -7.65 -22.24 -28.82
C LEU A 894 -8.35 -21.33 -27.79
N SER A 895 -7.71 -21.12 -26.65
CA SER A 895 -8.21 -20.31 -25.52
C SER A 895 -7.42 -19.02 -25.27
N ASP A 896 -6.21 -18.91 -25.81
CA ASP A 896 -5.25 -17.82 -25.61
C ASP A 896 -4.75 -17.36 -27.00
N PHE A 897 -5.55 -16.55 -27.70
CA PHE A 897 -5.21 -16.03 -29.03
C PHE A 897 -4.59 -14.63 -28.92
N ARG A 898 -3.47 -14.44 -29.61
CA ARG A 898 -2.69 -13.21 -29.54
C ARG A 898 -2.09 -12.85 -30.89
N LEU A 899 -2.01 -11.55 -31.14
CA LEU A 899 -1.77 -10.96 -32.45
C LEU A 899 -1.14 -9.57 -32.24
N ALA A 900 0.19 -9.47 -32.28
CA ALA A 900 0.89 -8.20 -32.10
C ALA A 900 1.62 -7.81 -33.39
N PHE A 901 1.07 -6.84 -34.11
CA PHE A 901 1.63 -6.33 -35.36
C PHE A 901 1.54 -4.82 -35.40
N ASN A 902 2.64 -4.13 -35.72
CA ASN A 902 2.61 -2.69 -35.98
C ASN A 902 2.05 -2.41 -37.38
N ILE A 903 0.77 -2.72 -37.58
CA ILE A 903 0.08 -2.47 -38.85
C ILE A 903 -0.15 -0.98 -38.97
N GLU A 904 0.74 -0.32 -39.71
CA GLU A 904 0.54 1.06 -40.18
C GLU A 904 -0.47 1.06 -41.34
N SER A 905 -0.92 2.23 -41.77
CA SER A 905 -2.09 2.43 -42.64
C SER A 905 -1.94 1.98 -44.11
N ASN A 906 -1.05 1.03 -44.40
CA ASN A 906 -0.72 0.53 -45.74
C ASN A 906 -1.23 -0.90 -45.99
N VAL A 907 -2.35 -1.28 -45.37
CA VAL A 907 -3.04 -2.54 -45.66
C VAL A 907 -3.74 -2.43 -47.02
N GLU A 908 -3.42 -3.32 -47.96
CA GLU A 908 -4.00 -3.29 -49.32
C GLU A 908 -5.48 -3.72 -49.37
N ASP A 909 -5.92 -4.52 -48.39
CA ASP A 909 -7.30 -5.00 -48.23
C ASP A 909 -7.64 -5.14 -46.72
N PRO A 910 -8.10 -4.06 -46.06
CA PRO A 910 -8.40 -4.08 -44.63
C PRO A 910 -9.66 -4.88 -44.32
N ASP A 911 -10.72 -4.73 -45.12
CA ASP A 911 -12.00 -5.43 -45.03
C ASP A 911 -11.79 -6.95 -44.86
N ALA A 912 -10.94 -7.57 -45.69
CA ALA A 912 -10.72 -9.01 -45.65
C ALA A 912 -9.84 -9.48 -44.48
N TYR A 913 -8.92 -8.64 -44.00
CA TYR A 913 -8.14 -8.92 -42.79
C TYR A 913 -9.02 -8.85 -41.53
N VAL A 914 -9.90 -7.85 -41.48
CA VAL A 914 -10.93 -7.70 -40.45
C VAL A 914 -11.94 -8.85 -40.52
N GLN A 915 -12.30 -9.32 -41.71
CA GLN A 915 -13.13 -10.52 -41.88
C GLN A 915 -12.44 -11.80 -41.36
N TRP A 916 -11.14 -12.00 -41.62
CA TRP A 916 -10.38 -13.12 -41.05
C TRP A 916 -10.29 -13.01 -39.51
N LEU A 917 -10.04 -11.82 -38.96
CA LEU A 917 -10.03 -11.62 -37.51
C LEU A 917 -11.38 -11.84 -36.86
N THR A 918 -12.46 -11.37 -37.49
CA THR A 918 -13.85 -11.64 -37.12
C THR A 918 -14.06 -13.15 -37.02
N LEU A 919 -13.65 -13.92 -38.03
CA LEU A 919 -13.72 -15.38 -38.01
C LEU A 919 -12.83 -16.01 -36.93
N MET A 920 -11.72 -15.39 -36.54
CA MET A 920 -10.82 -15.87 -35.48
C MET A 920 -11.35 -15.65 -34.05
N VAL A 921 -12.06 -14.54 -33.80
CA VAL A 921 -12.58 -14.17 -32.47
C VAL A 921 -14.03 -14.60 -32.23
N SER A 922 -14.78 -14.89 -33.29
CA SER A 922 -16.19 -15.30 -33.21
C SER A 922 -16.40 -16.58 -32.42
N ALA A 923 -17.50 -16.62 -31.67
CA ALA A 923 -18.10 -17.88 -31.28
C ALA A 923 -18.51 -18.69 -32.54
N PRO A 924 -18.24 -20.01 -32.58
CA PRO A 924 -18.58 -20.84 -33.73
C PRO A 924 -20.09 -21.10 -33.80
N ASP A 925 -20.59 -21.34 -35.02
CA ASP A 925 -21.97 -21.78 -35.23
C ASP A 925 -22.28 -23.03 -34.40
N ALA A 926 -23.36 -22.96 -33.60
CA ALA A 926 -23.82 -24.04 -32.71
C ALA A 926 -24.24 -25.33 -33.44
N ALA A 927 -24.25 -25.33 -34.78
CA ALA A 927 -24.42 -26.51 -35.61
C ALA A 927 -23.13 -27.35 -35.77
N THR A 928 -21.97 -26.86 -35.34
CA THR A 928 -20.70 -27.57 -35.49
C THR A 928 -20.49 -28.59 -34.34
N PRO A 929 -20.31 -29.91 -34.64
CA PRO A 929 -20.37 -30.96 -33.62
C PRO A 929 -19.05 -31.18 -32.82
N THR A 930 -18.04 -30.33 -32.99
CA THR A 930 -16.78 -30.39 -32.25
C THR A 930 -16.92 -29.78 -30.85
N ALA A 931 -16.21 -30.34 -29.86
CA ALA A 931 -16.11 -29.75 -28.54
C ALA A 931 -15.15 -28.55 -28.57
N TRP A 932 -15.73 -27.37 -28.77
CA TRP A 932 -15.01 -26.10 -28.80
C TRP A 932 -14.63 -25.62 -27.40
N SER A 933 -13.44 -25.04 -27.28
CA SER A 933 -13.04 -24.24 -26.11
C SER A 933 -13.34 -22.76 -26.39
N PRO A 934 -13.82 -21.98 -25.41
CA PRO A 934 -13.97 -20.54 -25.57
C PRO A 934 -12.62 -19.81 -25.56
N LEU A 935 -12.58 -18.60 -26.11
CA LEU A 935 -11.46 -17.67 -25.91
C LEU A 935 -11.51 -17.09 -24.49
N LYS A 936 -10.47 -17.33 -23.71
CA LYS A 936 -10.25 -16.76 -22.37
C LYS A 936 -9.29 -15.57 -22.40
N ARG A 937 -8.40 -15.50 -23.40
CA ARG A 937 -7.50 -14.36 -23.62
C ARG A 937 -7.49 -13.99 -25.09
N LEU A 938 -7.64 -12.70 -25.36
CA LEU A 938 -7.54 -12.07 -26.67
C LEU A 938 -6.62 -10.85 -26.56
N CYS A 939 -5.63 -10.77 -27.45
CA CYS A 939 -4.59 -9.75 -27.42
C CYS A 939 -4.33 -9.28 -28.85
N LEU A 940 -4.75 -8.06 -29.20
CA LEU A 940 -4.66 -7.47 -30.54
C LEU A 940 -3.76 -6.23 -30.53
N GLN A 941 -2.52 -6.37 -30.09
CA GLN A 941 -1.60 -5.25 -29.87
C GLN A 941 -1.14 -4.57 -31.17
N HIS A 942 -0.99 -3.24 -31.12
CA HIS A 942 -0.47 -2.37 -32.19
C HIS A 942 -1.26 -2.32 -33.52
N ASN A 943 -2.38 -3.05 -33.63
CA ASN A 943 -3.22 -3.06 -34.83
C ASN A 943 -3.96 -1.71 -35.01
N LYS A 944 -4.05 -1.23 -36.26
CA LYS A 944 -4.74 0.02 -36.61
C LYS A 944 -5.80 -0.27 -37.67
N PHE A 945 -7.07 -0.04 -37.35
CA PHE A 945 -8.25 -0.33 -38.19
C PHE A 945 -9.13 0.91 -38.40
N GLY A 946 -10.08 0.88 -39.34
CA GLY A 946 -11.14 1.90 -39.44
C GLY A 946 -12.16 1.84 -38.28
N SER A 947 -12.95 2.89 -38.12
CA SER A 947 -14.04 2.92 -37.10
C SER A 947 -15.07 1.80 -37.34
N VAL A 948 -15.43 1.55 -38.61
CA VAL A 948 -16.35 0.48 -39.04
C VAL A 948 -15.77 -0.92 -38.81
N ASP A 949 -14.46 -1.06 -39.03
CA ASP A 949 -13.73 -2.32 -38.89
C ASP A 949 -13.65 -2.76 -37.44
N TRP A 950 -13.24 -1.85 -36.56
CA TRP A 950 -13.32 -2.05 -35.11
C TRP A 950 -14.74 -2.35 -34.66
N GLY A 951 -15.74 -1.67 -35.23
CA GLY A 951 -17.15 -1.93 -34.94
C GLY A 951 -17.51 -3.40 -35.18
N SER A 952 -17.23 -3.88 -36.38
CA SER A 952 -17.46 -5.27 -36.80
C SER A 952 -16.71 -6.28 -35.94
N LEU A 953 -15.45 -5.98 -35.61
CA LEU A 953 -14.59 -6.83 -34.80
C LEU A 953 -15.04 -6.91 -33.33
N ILE A 954 -15.50 -5.80 -32.74
CA ILE A 954 -15.99 -5.73 -31.34
C ILE A 954 -17.34 -6.46 -31.20
N GLU A 955 -18.23 -6.37 -32.19
CA GLU A 955 -19.48 -7.14 -32.19
C GLU A 955 -19.27 -8.65 -32.36
N ALA A 956 -18.13 -9.07 -32.92
CA ALA A 956 -17.77 -10.48 -33.13
C ALA A 956 -17.15 -11.17 -31.90
N ILE A 957 -16.58 -10.43 -30.95
CA ILE A 957 -15.88 -11.01 -29.80
C ILE A 957 -16.88 -11.69 -28.83
N ASP A 958 -16.64 -12.96 -28.52
CA ASP A 958 -17.39 -13.67 -27.49
C ASP A 958 -16.94 -13.28 -26.07
N PHE A 959 -17.60 -12.27 -25.52
CA PHE A 959 -17.37 -11.81 -24.14
C PHE A 959 -17.90 -12.77 -23.06
N SER A 960 -18.65 -13.83 -23.39
CA SER A 960 -19.26 -14.73 -22.40
C SER A 960 -18.26 -15.56 -21.59
N ALA A 961 -17.04 -15.70 -22.11
CA ALA A 961 -15.97 -16.54 -21.53
C ALA A 961 -14.58 -15.86 -21.54
N LEU A 962 -14.49 -14.63 -22.04
CA LEU A 962 -13.24 -13.86 -22.16
C LEU A 962 -12.81 -13.27 -20.81
N GLU A 963 -11.68 -13.72 -20.28
CA GLU A 963 -11.13 -13.27 -19.00
C GLU A 963 -10.16 -12.08 -19.14
N ASN A 964 -9.46 -11.95 -20.27
CA ASN A 964 -8.50 -10.87 -20.50
C ASN A 964 -8.58 -10.37 -21.95
N LEU A 965 -8.67 -9.06 -22.12
CA LEU A 965 -8.64 -8.38 -23.41
C LEU A 965 -7.52 -7.34 -23.41
N ASP A 966 -6.68 -7.36 -24.44
CA ASP A 966 -5.55 -6.44 -24.60
C ASP A 966 -5.61 -5.79 -25.99
N PHE A 967 -5.83 -4.47 -26.02
CA PHE A 967 -5.81 -3.60 -27.19
C PHE A 967 -4.72 -2.53 -27.05
N SER A 968 -3.61 -2.82 -26.35
CA SER A 968 -2.52 -1.85 -26.20
C SER A 968 -1.84 -1.50 -27.54
N GLY A 969 -1.46 -0.23 -27.71
CA GLY A 969 -0.84 0.30 -28.93
C GLY A 969 -1.78 0.50 -30.15
N THR A 970 -3.07 0.23 -30.01
CA THR A 970 -4.05 0.27 -31.13
C THR A 970 -4.55 1.69 -31.43
N ASN A 971 -5.23 1.89 -32.58
CA ASN A 971 -5.90 3.17 -32.89
C ASN A 971 -7.38 3.26 -32.43
N PHE A 972 -7.71 2.57 -31.33
CA PHE A 972 -9.04 2.56 -30.72
C PHE A 972 -9.53 3.99 -30.43
N ALA A 973 -10.79 4.32 -30.74
CA ALA A 973 -11.39 5.63 -30.42
C ALA A 973 -12.64 5.50 -29.53
N ASP A 974 -13.32 6.62 -29.27
CA ASP A 974 -14.41 6.69 -28.29
C ASP A 974 -15.70 6.01 -28.78
N GLU A 975 -16.01 6.07 -30.07
CA GLU A 975 -17.11 5.29 -30.68
C GLU A 975 -16.95 3.77 -30.42
N GLN A 976 -15.70 3.29 -30.53
CA GLN A 976 -15.33 1.88 -30.30
C GLN A 976 -15.35 1.53 -28.82
N LEU A 977 -14.95 2.45 -27.95
CA LEU A 977 -15.06 2.27 -26.50
C LEU A 977 -16.53 2.18 -26.07
N ASP A 978 -17.39 3.07 -26.56
CA ASP A 978 -18.82 3.03 -26.28
C ASP A 978 -19.46 1.72 -26.78
N LEU A 979 -18.98 1.16 -27.90
CA LEU A 979 -19.43 -0.15 -28.40
C LEU A 979 -18.90 -1.32 -27.57
N LEU A 980 -17.62 -1.30 -27.19
CA LEU A 980 -17.01 -2.31 -26.32
C LEU A 980 -17.73 -2.38 -24.97
N ILE A 981 -18.01 -1.22 -24.37
CA ILE A 981 -18.81 -1.10 -23.14
C ILE A 981 -20.17 -1.77 -23.37
N LYS A 982 -20.90 -1.43 -24.45
CA LYS A 982 -22.22 -2.02 -24.78
C LYS A 982 -22.15 -3.54 -24.98
N CYS A 983 -21.11 -4.07 -25.62
CA CYS A 983 -20.93 -5.52 -25.81
C CYS A 983 -20.68 -6.26 -24.49
N VAL A 984 -19.80 -5.74 -23.62
CA VAL A 984 -19.54 -6.31 -22.29
C VAL A 984 -20.80 -6.23 -21.42
N VAL A 985 -21.47 -5.08 -21.38
CA VAL A 985 -22.78 -4.85 -20.71
C VAL A 985 -23.82 -5.87 -21.16
N LYS A 986 -23.91 -6.16 -22.45
CA LYS A 986 -24.88 -7.11 -23.01
C LYS A 986 -24.69 -8.56 -22.50
N THR A 987 -23.51 -8.89 -21.98
CA THR A 987 -23.19 -10.19 -21.34
C THR A 987 -23.33 -10.20 -19.81
N HIS A 988 -24.00 -9.19 -19.23
CA HIS A 988 -23.94 -8.79 -17.82
C HIS A 988 -24.01 -9.89 -16.74
N GLU A 989 -24.82 -10.93 -16.93
CA GLU A 989 -25.08 -11.94 -15.88
C GLU A 989 -23.91 -12.90 -15.62
N LEU A 990 -22.91 -12.96 -16.53
CA LEU A 990 -21.81 -13.93 -16.46
C LEU A 990 -20.41 -13.36 -16.78
N VAL A 991 -20.26 -12.03 -16.98
CA VAL A 991 -19.03 -11.40 -17.49
C VAL A 991 -17.76 -11.84 -16.73
N PRO A 992 -16.89 -12.68 -17.34
CA PRO A 992 -15.71 -13.22 -16.68
C PRO A 992 -14.45 -12.36 -16.89
N LEU A 993 -14.58 -11.26 -17.64
CA LEU A 993 -13.51 -10.31 -17.92
C LEU A 993 -12.94 -9.75 -16.62
N ARG A 994 -11.61 -9.82 -16.47
CA ARG A 994 -10.84 -9.37 -15.29
C ARG A 994 -9.85 -8.27 -15.64
N THR A 995 -9.43 -8.20 -16.90
CA THR A 995 -8.41 -7.25 -17.36
C THR A 995 -8.78 -6.73 -18.74
N LEU A 996 -8.75 -5.39 -18.89
CA LEU A 996 -8.84 -4.68 -20.16
C LEU A 996 -7.61 -3.77 -20.29
N ASP A 997 -6.69 -4.09 -21.21
CA ASP A 997 -5.48 -3.29 -21.42
C ASP A 997 -5.62 -2.34 -22.61
N LEU A 998 -5.42 -1.05 -22.34
CA LEU A 998 -5.48 0.06 -23.29
C LEU A 998 -4.17 0.88 -23.28
N ARG A 999 -3.05 0.31 -22.78
CA ARG A 999 -1.75 1.01 -22.76
C ARG A 999 -1.36 1.52 -24.14
N SER A 1000 -1.02 2.80 -24.24
CA SER A 1000 -0.51 3.41 -25.47
C SER A 1000 -1.44 3.30 -26.70
N SER A 1001 -2.74 2.98 -26.53
CA SER A 1001 -3.69 3.11 -27.63
C SER A 1001 -3.97 4.59 -27.91
N THR A 1002 -4.17 4.97 -29.16
CA THR A 1002 -4.42 6.38 -29.53
C THR A 1002 -5.91 6.70 -29.42
N LEU A 1003 -6.47 6.56 -28.21
CA LEU A 1003 -7.76 7.16 -27.87
C LEU A 1003 -7.70 8.64 -28.25
N SER A 1004 -8.52 9.04 -29.22
CA SER A 1004 -8.23 10.17 -30.11
C SER A 1004 -7.93 11.49 -29.37
N MET A 1005 -6.92 12.22 -29.84
CA MET A 1005 -6.58 13.60 -29.40
C MET A 1005 -7.71 14.62 -29.64
N SER A 1006 -8.86 14.21 -30.16
CA SER A 1006 -10.06 15.03 -30.35
C SER A 1006 -11.06 14.97 -29.18
N VAL A 1007 -10.88 14.07 -28.21
CA VAL A 1007 -11.83 13.83 -27.12
C VAL A 1007 -11.42 14.62 -25.87
N ASP A 1008 -12.40 15.18 -25.16
CA ASP A 1008 -12.14 15.75 -23.82
C ASP A 1008 -11.71 14.63 -22.86
N LEU A 1009 -10.54 14.76 -22.23
CA LEU A 1009 -10.07 13.80 -21.23
C LEU A 1009 -11.09 13.59 -20.09
N ALA A 1010 -11.94 14.58 -19.79
CA ALA A 1010 -13.03 14.44 -18.84
C ALA A 1010 -14.18 13.55 -19.36
N GLU A 1011 -14.49 13.58 -20.66
CA GLU A 1011 -15.48 12.69 -21.27
C GLU A 1011 -14.95 11.24 -21.32
N LEU A 1012 -13.70 11.05 -21.74
CA LEU A 1012 -13.07 9.73 -21.75
C LEU A 1012 -13.01 9.12 -20.35
N HIS A 1013 -12.64 9.91 -19.34
CA HIS A 1013 -12.71 9.46 -17.94
C HIS A 1013 -14.14 9.14 -17.50
N SER A 1014 -15.13 9.94 -17.88
CA SER A 1014 -16.54 9.64 -17.56
C SER A 1014 -17.01 8.32 -18.17
N LYS A 1015 -16.64 8.01 -19.43
CA LYS A 1015 -16.96 6.74 -20.10
C LYS A 1015 -16.29 5.54 -19.43
N LEU A 1016 -15.02 5.69 -19.01
CA LEU A 1016 -14.27 4.62 -18.34
C LEU A 1016 -14.68 4.43 -16.86
N ASP A 1017 -15.14 5.47 -16.18
CA ASP A 1017 -15.75 5.36 -14.85
C ASP A 1017 -17.20 4.83 -14.91
N GLU A 1018 -17.97 5.10 -15.97
CA GLU A 1018 -19.23 4.40 -16.24
C GLU A 1018 -18.99 2.89 -16.44
N PHE A 1019 -17.99 2.51 -17.24
CA PHE A 1019 -17.59 1.11 -17.38
C PHE A 1019 -17.16 0.45 -16.06
N ARG A 1020 -16.58 1.21 -15.12
CA ARG A 1020 -16.25 0.74 -13.76
C ARG A 1020 -17.46 0.64 -12.83
N GLU A 1021 -18.45 1.55 -12.92
CA GLU A 1021 -19.73 1.40 -12.20
C GLU A 1021 -20.48 0.15 -12.68
N ILE A 1022 -20.30 -0.22 -13.95
CA ILE A 1022 -20.90 -1.37 -14.64
C ILE A 1022 -20.18 -2.70 -14.32
N ALA A 1023 -18.84 -2.72 -14.45
CA ALA A 1023 -18.01 -3.92 -14.32
C ALA A 1023 -16.84 -3.69 -13.34
N PRO A 1024 -17.12 -3.51 -12.03
CA PRO A 1024 -16.12 -3.10 -11.04
C PRO A 1024 -15.01 -4.13 -10.79
N HIS A 1025 -15.16 -5.37 -11.28
CA HIS A 1025 -14.14 -6.42 -11.24
C HIS A 1025 -13.15 -6.38 -12.42
N VAL A 1026 -13.37 -5.52 -13.42
CA VAL A 1026 -12.47 -5.36 -14.57
C VAL A 1026 -11.36 -4.35 -14.25
N THR A 1027 -10.13 -4.85 -14.18
CA THR A 1027 -8.93 -4.02 -14.07
C THR A 1027 -8.62 -3.38 -15.43
N ILE A 1028 -8.84 -2.07 -15.54
CA ILE A 1028 -8.46 -1.29 -16.74
C ILE A 1028 -7.00 -0.86 -16.61
N VAL A 1029 -6.15 -1.26 -17.55
CA VAL A 1029 -4.71 -0.96 -17.58
C VAL A 1029 -4.42 0.08 -18.66
N GLY A 1030 -3.49 0.99 -18.39
CA GLY A 1030 -3.01 2.00 -19.36
C GLY A 1030 -3.57 3.41 -19.22
N LEU A 1031 -4.56 3.61 -18.35
CA LEU A 1031 -5.10 4.93 -18.01
C LEU A 1031 -4.03 5.98 -17.61
N GLU A 1032 -2.97 5.54 -16.93
CA GLU A 1032 -1.85 6.37 -16.48
C GLU A 1032 -1.08 7.07 -17.63
N ALA A 1033 -1.20 6.58 -18.88
CA ALA A 1033 -0.54 7.19 -20.04
C ALA A 1033 -1.30 8.39 -20.63
N PHE A 1034 -2.61 8.52 -20.36
CA PHE A 1034 -3.46 9.57 -20.93
C PHE A 1034 -3.44 10.88 -20.12
N ASP A 1035 -2.96 10.85 -18.88
CA ASP A 1035 -2.81 12.05 -18.01
C ASP A 1035 -1.47 12.82 -18.26
N ILE A 1036 -0.69 12.47 -19.30
CA ILE A 1036 0.71 12.92 -19.49
C ILE A 1036 0.92 13.74 -20.80
N HIS A 1037 -0.09 13.86 -21.66
CA HIS A 1037 -0.05 14.59 -22.93
C HIS A 1037 -1.13 15.68 -23.03
#